data_AF-A0A0Q5N7U5-F1
#
_entry.id   AF-A0A0Q5N7U5-F1
#
_cell.length_a   1.000
_cell.length_b   1.000
_cell.length_c   1.000
_cell.angle_alpha   90.00
_cell.angle_beta   90.00
_cell.angle_gamma   90.00
#
_symmetry.space_group_name_H-M   'P 1'
#
loop_
_entity.id
_entity.type
_entity.pdbx_description
1 polymer ?
#
loop_
_entity_poly.entity_id
_entity_poly.type
_entity_poly.pdbx_seq_one_letter_code
_entity_poly.pdbx_strand_id
1 'polypeptide(L)'
;MKRVFSKIFLFFLFCTFSFKLHAQQNENAKPWVFWYWVKGAVSKAGITADLEALKANGIGGAYLMSIQGPDKTPVYSPPAVQLTPEWWKLVEFAMSEAKRLNLKLGMHVSDGFALAGGPWITPELSMQKVVWSKSVVDNSTAKIILPKPESNENYYKDIAVYAYPSPVGENISTRTVIPKITASNGADATGLIQPGNKKNFGSNEPCYIQYEFAKPFTCRTVTIKISGNNYQAQRLAIEVSDDGKSFRSIGRLEAPRHGWQDTDEDVTHSINPTTAKFFRFIYDKKDSEPGAEDLDAAKWKPSLKLVNLELSSAAQINQFEGKNGSVWRISKRSTDEQIAKDLCIPLNKIINLTDKLNPDGTLNWKAPKGGFPAEELSWTILRVGHTTTGHTNATAGGGKGLECDKFNPEAVKLQFDNWYGEALKHGGPEIARKVLSVFHVDSWECGSQNWSPLFKAEFQKRRGYNLMPYLPIMTGLPVESAAVSENFLYDIRKTISELVVDQFYKTLAKLAKAQSVTFTAESIAPTMMSDGLLHYKNVDVPMGEFWLNSPTHDKPNDMLDAISGAHIYGKNIIQAEAFTTVRMDWNENPSNMKSLQDRNYALGINKLVYHVFTHNPWMDRKPGMTLDGVGLYFQRDQTWWKAGKAWIDYAERTQNLLQQGKPVVDIAVFTGEELPRRSVLPDRLLEILPGIFGADVVESEKKRLANVGEPLRQIPSGVTHSANIADPENWVNPLRGYAYDSFNPDVLSTAKVENGEVVFESGATYKVLVFPGAMKMNPNYQYMSFEIVEKLSELIKSGAKVILADKPMYQIGKKQVKVTEFDKVVNEIWGGNFDSFKSGGKPIYIKKLGLGQIYRAPFEGSDFNSLGLEKDLDITEIPTGSMLLSSTIWPTKKVAFVHRKTTESDIYFISNQEAKERAFNFSFRISGRVPKIYNSVTNDTIALKSWSIRDGRTYLNLQLPANGSVFVIFNEKTSLTQLQVGLNSNKFKTSQDISKSWQVQFDPALGGPLKPVTFKDLSDWTKHADSSIKYYSGTAIYTKSFIYKGDLNSAWIDLGGFSCMAVVKVNGIDCGTLWTAPHKLNISKAIKKGENKITIEVVNTWANRLIGDSKLTEDKRITKTTAPFRLEGKPLNPAGLFGPVNIQIEEK
;
A
#
# COMPACT_ATOMS: atom_id res chain seq x y z
N MET A 1 31.42 65.99 -53.09
CA MET A 1 31.06 66.35 -51.71
C MET A 1 30.40 65.15 -51.06
N LYS A 2 30.81 64.53 -49.95
CA LYS A 2 32.08 64.35 -49.23
C LYS A 2 31.76 63.35 -48.08
N ARG A 3 32.60 62.31 -47.90
CA ARG A 3 32.83 61.49 -46.65
C ARG A 3 31.74 60.45 -46.24
N VAL A 4 32.01 59.24 -45.70
CA VAL A 4 33.21 58.54 -45.14
C VAL A 4 32.85 57.04 -44.85
N PHE A 5 33.76 56.08 -45.17
CA PHE A 5 34.21 54.81 -44.51
C PHE A 5 33.20 53.77 -43.91
N SER A 6 33.45 52.44 -43.72
CA SER A 6 34.46 51.41 -44.10
C SER A 6 34.21 50.12 -43.27
N LYS A 7 34.33 48.91 -43.87
CA LYS A 7 34.73 47.54 -43.34
C LYS A 7 33.93 46.87 -42.19
N ILE A 8 33.45 45.62 -42.27
CA ILE A 8 34.06 44.26 -42.33
C ILE A 8 34.91 43.84 -41.10
N PHE A 9 34.40 42.81 -40.39
CA PHE A 9 35.03 41.79 -39.51
C PHE A 9 35.80 42.22 -38.24
N LEU A 10 35.28 41.83 -37.05
CA LEU A 10 36.02 41.05 -36.04
C LEU A 10 35.12 40.54 -34.89
N PHE A 11 35.12 39.21 -34.71
CA PHE A 11 35.22 38.48 -33.43
C PHE A 11 34.09 38.50 -32.38
N PHE A 12 33.44 37.34 -32.26
CA PHE A 12 33.37 36.52 -31.03
C PHE A 12 33.92 37.21 -29.76
N LEU A 13 33.08 37.45 -28.74
CA LEU A 13 33.39 37.14 -27.33
C LEU A 13 32.15 37.39 -26.42
N PHE A 14 31.77 36.32 -25.71
CA PHE A 14 31.00 36.28 -24.45
C PHE A 14 29.60 36.91 -24.36
N CYS A 15 28.58 36.06 -24.58
CA CYS A 15 27.76 35.58 -23.47
C CYS A 15 27.00 34.32 -23.92
N THR A 16 27.73 33.22 -23.94
CA THR A 16 27.18 31.89 -23.74
C THR A 16 26.43 31.89 -22.40
N PHE A 17 25.13 32.20 -22.40
CA PHE A 17 24.25 31.63 -21.39
C PHE A 17 24.11 30.15 -21.72
N SER A 18 25.14 29.40 -21.33
CA SER A 18 24.99 27.99 -21.04
C SER A 18 23.87 27.92 -20.03
N PHE A 19 22.67 27.49 -20.46
CA PHE A 19 21.65 27.00 -19.56
C PHE A 19 22.25 25.79 -18.86
N LYS A 20 23.02 26.05 -17.80
CA LYS A 20 23.33 25.02 -16.82
C LYS A 20 21.96 24.61 -16.29
N LEU A 21 21.58 23.37 -16.55
CA LEU A 21 20.47 22.69 -15.90
C LEU A 21 20.81 22.58 -14.40
N HIS A 22 20.80 23.71 -13.67
CA HIS A 22 20.64 23.64 -12.24
C HIS A 22 19.20 23.20 -12.05
N ALA A 23 18.99 22.04 -11.42
CA ALA A 23 17.69 21.71 -10.88
C ALA A 23 17.22 22.92 -10.07
N GLN A 24 16.32 23.72 -10.63
CA GLN A 24 15.79 24.90 -9.98
C GLN A 24 14.98 24.35 -8.81
N GLN A 25 15.49 24.49 -7.59
CA GLN A 25 14.87 23.94 -6.39
C GLN A 25 13.45 24.50 -6.25
N ASN A 26 12.47 23.64 -6.54
CA ASN A 26 11.07 23.91 -6.33
C ASN A 26 10.76 23.59 -4.87
N GLU A 27 10.25 24.55 -4.10
CA GLU A 27 9.84 24.32 -2.71
C GLU A 27 8.84 23.15 -2.58
N ASN A 28 8.06 22.86 -3.63
CA ASN A 28 7.15 21.70 -3.67
C ASN A 28 7.87 20.34 -3.68
N ALA A 29 9.14 20.31 -4.10
CA ALA A 29 9.96 19.11 -4.22
C ALA A 29 10.64 18.72 -2.90
N LYS A 30 10.53 19.50 -1.83
CA LYS A 30 11.05 19.10 -0.52
C LYS A 30 10.19 17.98 0.07
N PRO A 31 10.81 16.93 0.66
CA PRO A 31 10.05 15.91 1.38
C PRO A 31 9.47 16.47 2.68
N TRP A 32 8.47 15.76 3.21
CA TRP A 32 7.76 16.09 4.44
C TRP A 32 7.97 14.98 5.47
N VAL A 33 7.43 15.17 6.67
CA VAL A 33 7.41 14.15 7.72
C VAL A 33 6.02 14.01 8.31
N PHE A 34 5.69 12.83 8.82
CA PHE A 34 4.69 12.72 9.89
C PHE A 34 5.35 13.16 11.20
N TRP A 35 4.73 14.10 11.92
CA TRP A 35 5.23 14.63 13.18
C TRP A 35 4.31 14.24 14.32
N TYR A 36 4.68 13.18 15.03
CA TYR A 36 3.83 12.55 16.04
C TYR A 36 4.08 13.10 17.43
N TRP A 37 3.01 13.59 18.06
CA TRP A 37 2.97 13.95 19.48
C TRP A 37 2.38 12.78 20.27
N VAL A 38 3.27 11.97 20.86
CA VAL A 38 2.90 10.70 21.50
C VAL A 38 2.56 10.91 22.97
N LYS A 39 1.43 10.35 23.43
CA LYS A 39 1.00 10.27 24.83
C LYS A 39 0.89 11.63 25.55
N GLY A 40 0.53 12.68 24.81
CA GLY A 40 0.46 14.05 25.32
C GLY A 40 1.80 14.60 25.84
N ALA A 41 2.93 13.98 25.49
CA ALA A 41 4.24 14.35 26.00
C ALA A 41 4.88 15.44 25.14
N VAL A 42 4.49 16.70 25.35
CA VAL A 42 4.84 17.82 24.45
C VAL A 42 5.43 19.01 25.21
N SER A 43 6.49 19.63 24.67
CA SER A 43 7.10 20.83 25.25
C SER A 43 7.44 21.90 24.20
N LYS A 44 7.38 23.19 24.57
CA LYS A 44 7.75 24.29 23.68
C LYS A 44 9.21 24.20 23.22
N ALA A 45 10.13 23.88 24.14
CA ALA A 45 11.55 23.73 23.81
C ALA A 45 11.78 22.61 22.79
N GLY A 46 11.10 21.48 22.95
CA GLY A 46 11.15 20.39 21.97
C GLY A 46 10.54 20.79 20.62
N ILE A 47 9.42 21.55 20.61
CA ILE A 47 8.77 22.02 19.38
C ILE A 47 9.73 22.91 18.58
N THR A 48 10.35 23.89 19.22
CA THR A 48 11.34 24.75 18.57
C THR A 48 12.51 23.92 18.03
N ALA A 49 13.06 23.01 18.85
CA ALA A 49 14.17 22.16 18.44
C ALA A 49 13.83 21.24 17.26
N ASP A 50 12.61 20.69 17.22
CA ASP A 50 12.13 19.86 16.12
C ASP A 50 12.01 20.64 14.82
N LEU A 51 11.30 21.76 14.85
CA LEU A 51 11.06 22.55 13.64
C LEU A 51 12.34 23.18 13.11
N GLU A 52 13.26 23.61 13.98
CA GLU A 52 14.60 24.08 13.57
C GLU A 52 15.43 22.96 12.96
N ALA A 53 15.36 21.75 13.53
CA ALA A 53 16.03 20.57 12.98
C ALA A 53 15.49 20.20 11.60
N LEU A 54 14.16 20.19 11.41
CA LEU A 54 13.50 19.98 10.12
C LEU A 54 13.96 21.01 9.09
N LYS A 55 13.94 22.30 9.47
CA LYS A 55 14.35 23.40 8.58
C LYS A 55 15.81 23.29 8.17
N ALA A 56 16.71 23.02 9.12
CA ALA A 56 18.14 22.90 8.87
C ALA A 56 18.47 21.76 7.87
N ASN A 57 17.66 20.71 7.89
CA ASN A 57 17.83 19.53 7.04
C ASN A 57 17.07 19.60 5.71
N GLY A 58 16.35 20.69 5.42
CA GLY A 58 15.67 20.87 4.13
C GLY A 58 14.29 20.22 4.03
N ILE A 59 13.67 19.84 5.14
CA ILE A 59 12.27 19.39 5.15
C ILE A 59 11.34 20.56 4.85
N GLY A 60 10.33 20.32 4.00
CA GLY A 60 9.39 21.36 3.54
C GLY A 60 8.18 21.57 4.46
N GLY A 61 7.79 20.54 5.20
CA GLY A 61 6.64 20.60 6.11
C GLY A 61 6.44 19.32 6.91
N ALA A 62 5.44 19.35 7.79
CA ALA A 62 5.11 18.26 8.70
C ALA A 62 3.60 18.07 8.86
N TYR A 63 3.15 16.83 8.94
CA TYR A 63 1.78 16.48 9.33
C TYR A 63 1.75 16.37 10.86
N LEU A 64 1.21 17.36 11.55
CA LEU A 64 1.08 17.36 13.01
C LEU A 64 -0.08 16.43 13.39
N MET A 65 0.25 15.33 14.06
CA MET A 65 -0.71 14.31 14.49
C MET A 65 -0.42 13.91 15.94
N SER A 66 -1.44 13.89 16.77
CA SER A 66 -1.34 13.42 18.15
C SER A 66 -1.73 11.96 18.25
N ILE A 67 -0.95 11.17 18.98
CA ILE A 67 -1.12 9.72 19.09
C ILE A 67 -1.20 9.35 20.57
N GLN A 68 -2.30 8.72 20.95
CA GLN A 68 -2.65 8.27 22.30
C GLN A 68 -2.81 9.42 23.33
N GLY A 69 -3.52 9.13 24.42
CA GLY A 69 -3.54 9.98 25.62
C GLY A 69 -2.36 9.68 26.55
N PRO A 70 -2.16 10.47 27.62
CA PRO A 70 -1.11 10.17 28.59
C PRO A 70 -1.35 8.84 29.30
N ASP A 71 -0.26 8.13 29.59
CA ASP A 71 -0.27 6.98 30.49
C ASP A 71 -0.75 7.39 31.90
N LYS A 72 -1.19 6.42 32.72
CA LYS A 72 -1.62 6.66 34.11
C LYS A 72 -0.58 7.47 34.91
N THR A 73 0.69 7.16 34.69
CA THR A 73 1.81 8.01 35.11
C THR A 73 2.38 8.64 33.84
N PRO A 74 2.17 9.95 33.60
CA PRO A 74 2.62 10.57 32.37
C PRO A 74 4.12 10.43 32.18
N VAL A 75 4.53 9.99 31.00
CA VAL A 75 5.96 9.89 30.65
C VAL A 75 6.64 11.26 30.72
N TYR A 76 5.92 12.34 30.39
CA TYR A 76 6.30 13.75 30.52
C TYR A 76 5.22 14.50 31.31
N SER A 77 5.62 15.41 32.20
CA SER A 77 4.69 16.15 33.06
C SER A 77 4.93 17.67 33.00
N PRO A 78 3.86 18.49 32.97
CA PRO A 78 2.46 18.08 32.82
C PRO A 78 2.18 17.56 31.39
N PRO A 79 1.28 16.57 31.23
CA PRO A 79 0.87 16.13 29.90
C PRO A 79 -0.04 17.16 29.22
N ALA A 80 0.10 17.31 27.91
CA ALA A 80 -0.79 18.08 27.04
C ALA A 80 -1.86 17.15 26.46
N VAL A 81 -2.98 17.00 27.17
CA VAL A 81 -4.12 16.20 26.72
C VAL A 81 -4.81 16.91 25.56
N GLN A 82 -5.10 16.20 24.48
CA GLN A 82 -5.73 16.74 23.28
C GLN A 82 -7.05 17.45 23.61
N LEU A 83 -7.37 18.50 22.86
CA LEU A 83 -8.53 19.39 23.04
C LEU A 83 -8.53 20.27 24.30
N THR A 84 -7.60 20.11 25.25
CA THR A 84 -7.52 21.06 26.38
C THR A 84 -6.91 22.40 25.95
N PRO A 85 -7.17 23.51 26.68
CA PRO A 85 -6.57 24.80 26.39
C PRO A 85 -5.03 24.77 26.36
N GLU A 86 -4.40 23.91 27.17
CA GLU A 86 -2.94 23.74 27.21
C GLU A 86 -2.40 23.11 25.93
N TRP A 87 -3.09 22.10 25.40
CA TRP A 87 -2.71 21.47 24.14
C TRP A 87 -2.88 22.42 22.95
N TRP A 88 -4.00 23.15 22.88
CA TRP A 88 -4.21 24.16 21.84
C TRP A 88 -3.14 25.26 21.86
N LYS A 89 -2.72 25.73 23.05
CA LYS A 89 -1.59 26.68 23.17
C LYS A 89 -0.28 26.13 22.62
N LEU A 90 -0.05 24.82 22.67
CA LEU A 90 1.13 24.18 22.08
C LEU A 90 1.00 24.06 20.56
N VAL A 91 -0.19 23.76 20.05
CA VAL A 91 -0.49 23.76 18.61
C VAL A 91 -0.29 25.16 18.02
N GLU A 92 -0.83 26.21 18.66
CA GLU A 92 -0.62 27.62 18.29
C GLU A 92 0.87 28.00 18.27
N PHE A 93 1.62 27.53 19.28
CA PHE A 93 3.06 27.74 19.35
C PHE A 93 3.80 27.04 18.20
N ALA A 94 3.44 25.78 17.89
CA ALA A 94 4.01 25.05 16.75
C ALA A 94 3.71 25.74 15.40
N MET A 95 2.49 26.24 15.21
CA MET A 95 2.12 27.03 14.03
C MET A 95 2.93 28.33 13.92
N SER A 96 3.15 29.01 15.04
CA SER A 96 3.96 30.24 15.09
C SER A 96 5.43 29.98 14.77
N GLU A 97 6.00 28.89 15.28
CA GLU A 97 7.37 28.47 14.97
C GLU A 97 7.51 28.02 13.51
N ALA A 98 6.54 27.27 12.97
CA ALA A 98 6.52 26.90 11.57
C ALA A 98 6.45 28.15 10.67
N LYS A 99 5.65 29.16 11.04
CA LYS A 99 5.63 30.47 10.37
C LYS A 99 7.01 31.14 10.39
N ARG A 100 7.66 31.21 11.57
CA ARG A 100 8.99 31.81 11.75
C ARG A 100 10.03 31.15 10.84
N LEU A 101 9.94 29.84 10.66
CA LEU A 101 10.90 29.03 9.90
C LEU A 101 10.51 28.85 8.42
N ASN A 102 9.35 29.38 8.01
CA ASN A 102 8.74 29.15 6.70
C ASN A 102 8.60 27.65 6.39
N LEU A 103 8.03 26.90 7.32
CA LEU A 103 7.58 25.52 7.16
C LEU A 103 6.06 25.48 6.99
N LYS A 104 5.57 24.45 6.30
CA LYS A 104 4.13 24.17 6.19
C LYS A 104 3.73 23.06 7.16
N LEU A 105 2.48 23.10 7.60
CA LEU A 105 1.86 22.08 8.43
C LEU A 105 0.64 21.50 7.72
N GLY A 106 0.46 20.19 7.89
CA GLY A 106 -0.81 19.50 7.68
C GLY A 106 -1.36 19.01 9.00
N MET A 107 -2.66 18.77 9.06
CA MET A 107 -3.29 18.04 10.17
C MET A 107 -4.26 17.01 9.59
N HIS A 108 -4.34 15.88 10.30
CA HIS A 108 -5.28 14.80 10.02
C HIS A 108 -6.73 15.22 10.35
N VAL A 109 -7.71 14.49 9.82
CA VAL A 109 -9.16 14.74 10.01
C VAL A 109 -9.67 14.42 11.44
N SER A 110 -8.89 13.68 12.24
CA SER A 110 -9.17 13.41 13.66
C SER A 110 -7.90 13.36 14.52
N ASP A 111 -8.08 13.30 15.84
CA ASP A 111 -7.03 12.82 16.77
C ASP A 111 -6.73 11.34 16.48
N GLY A 112 -5.53 10.88 16.85
CA GLY A 112 -5.00 9.58 16.45
C GLY A 112 -4.56 9.54 14.98
N PHE A 113 -4.19 8.34 14.53
CA PHE A 113 -3.80 8.14 13.13
C PHE A 113 -4.99 8.04 12.17
N ALA A 114 -6.18 7.67 12.66
CA ALA A 114 -7.27 7.27 11.81
C ALA A 114 -8.58 7.00 12.59
N LEU A 115 -9.76 7.12 11.98
CA LEU A 115 -9.95 7.77 10.69
C LEU A 115 -10.68 9.09 10.85
N ALA A 116 -11.96 9.08 11.20
CA ALA A 116 -12.80 10.27 11.20
C ALA A 116 -13.77 10.24 12.40
N GLY A 117 -13.20 9.97 13.57
CA GLY A 117 -13.92 9.89 14.83
C GLY A 117 -13.68 11.05 15.79
N GLY A 118 -14.59 11.21 16.75
CA GLY A 118 -14.48 12.23 17.79
C GLY A 118 -15.59 12.13 18.84
N PRO A 119 -15.41 12.73 20.03
CA PRO A 119 -16.38 12.64 21.13
C PRO A 119 -17.72 13.33 20.84
N TRP A 120 -17.80 14.14 19.79
CA TRP A 120 -19.03 14.79 19.30
C TRP A 120 -19.88 13.88 18.40
N ILE A 121 -19.38 12.71 17.98
CA ILE A 121 -20.12 11.76 17.17
C ILE A 121 -20.96 10.86 18.08
N THR A 122 -22.28 10.99 18.01
CA THR A 122 -23.22 10.12 18.72
C THR A 122 -23.44 8.80 17.97
N PRO A 123 -23.99 7.75 18.61
CA PRO A 123 -24.33 6.50 17.92
C PRO A 123 -25.23 6.68 16.69
N GLU A 124 -26.10 7.69 16.66
CA GLU A 124 -26.94 8.04 15.50
C GLU A 124 -26.13 8.57 14.31
N LEU A 125 -25.06 9.32 14.60
CA LEU A 125 -24.18 9.97 13.61
C LEU A 125 -22.95 9.12 13.27
N SER A 126 -22.83 7.95 13.88
CA SER A 126 -21.73 7.01 13.67
C SER A 126 -21.97 6.10 12.46
N MET A 127 -20.95 5.41 11.98
CA MET A 127 -21.07 4.36 10.96
C MET A 127 -22.16 3.34 11.32
N GLN A 128 -23.07 3.00 10.40
CA GLN A 128 -24.24 2.15 10.67
C GLN A 128 -24.16 0.78 9.99
N LYS A 129 -24.62 -0.27 10.67
CA LYS A 129 -24.79 -1.62 10.11
C LYS A 129 -26.23 -2.13 10.25
N VAL A 130 -26.68 -2.89 9.26
CA VAL A 130 -27.95 -3.63 9.31
C VAL A 130 -27.81 -4.80 10.28
N VAL A 131 -28.79 -4.94 11.19
CA VAL A 131 -28.89 -6.03 12.17
C VAL A 131 -30.29 -6.60 12.16
N TRP A 132 -30.45 -7.85 12.59
CA TRP A 132 -31.75 -8.51 12.55
C TRP A 132 -31.97 -9.51 13.69
N SER A 133 -33.22 -9.87 13.88
CA SER A 133 -33.65 -10.98 14.70
C SER A 133 -34.72 -11.78 13.96
N LYS A 134 -34.78 -13.08 14.24
CA LYS A 134 -35.75 -14.00 13.64
C LYS A 134 -36.61 -14.64 14.72
N SER A 135 -37.87 -14.91 14.40
CA SER A 135 -38.77 -15.71 15.24
C SER A 135 -39.66 -16.54 14.34
N VAL A 136 -39.86 -17.80 14.68
CA VAL A 136 -40.80 -18.68 13.97
C VAL A 136 -42.11 -18.73 14.74
N VAL A 137 -43.21 -18.51 14.04
CA VAL A 137 -44.57 -18.47 14.59
C VAL A 137 -45.49 -19.35 13.77
N ASP A 138 -46.60 -19.78 14.35
CA ASP A 138 -47.65 -20.52 13.65
C ASP A 138 -49.02 -19.86 13.86
N ASN A 139 -50.07 -20.49 13.31
CA ASN A 139 -51.44 -19.98 13.44
C ASN A 139 -52.03 -20.12 14.86
N SER A 140 -51.36 -20.84 15.76
CA SER A 140 -51.75 -21.02 17.16
C SER A 140 -51.12 -19.96 18.08
N THR A 141 -50.12 -19.24 17.58
CA THR A 141 -49.39 -18.21 18.33
C THR A 141 -50.29 -17.00 18.62
N ALA A 142 -50.82 -16.92 19.84
CA ALA A 142 -51.80 -15.90 20.24
C ALA A 142 -51.23 -14.49 20.42
N LYS A 143 -49.97 -14.38 20.88
CA LYS A 143 -49.25 -13.11 21.07
C LYS A 143 -47.82 -13.27 20.56
N ILE A 144 -47.43 -12.42 19.62
CA ILE A 144 -46.07 -12.40 19.05
C ILE A 144 -45.31 -11.23 19.66
N ILE A 145 -44.23 -11.52 20.37
CA ILE A 145 -43.28 -10.52 20.90
C ILE A 145 -41.97 -10.74 20.17
N LEU A 146 -41.54 -9.76 19.37
CA LEU A 146 -40.33 -9.91 18.57
C LEU A 146 -39.10 -9.50 19.39
N PRO A 147 -38.05 -10.36 19.44
CA PRO A 147 -36.81 -9.99 20.08
C PRO A 147 -36.22 -8.76 19.40
N LYS A 148 -35.73 -7.80 20.18
CA LYS A 148 -34.96 -6.68 19.65
C LYS A 148 -33.63 -7.22 19.09
N PRO A 149 -33.25 -6.87 17.84
CA PRO A 149 -31.92 -7.17 17.32
C PRO A 149 -30.79 -6.57 18.17
N GLU A 150 -29.54 -6.92 17.82
CA GLU A 150 -28.33 -6.33 18.42
C GLU A 150 -28.43 -4.79 18.48
N SER A 151 -27.98 -4.23 19.60
CA SER A 151 -27.84 -2.79 19.80
C SER A 151 -26.47 -2.49 20.39
N ASN A 152 -25.68 -1.70 19.67
CA ASN A 152 -24.37 -1.22 20.11
C ASN A 152 -24.48 0.20 20.64
N GLU A 153 -23.71 0.54 21.68
CA GLU A 153 -23.80 1.83 22.36
C GLU A 153 -25.23 2.21 22.77
N ASN A 154 -26.03 1.19 23.14
CA ASN A 154 -27.46 1.30 23.48
C ASN A 154 -28.34 1.92 22.36
N TYR A 155 -27.86 1.96 21.12
CA TYR A 155 -28.56 2.53 19.99
C TYR A 155 -29.13 1.44 19.08
N TYR A 156 -30.36 1.64 18.61
CA TYR A 156 -31.03 0.77 17.64
C TYR A 156 -32.23 1.49 17.03
N LYS A 157 -32.46 1.32 15.73
CA LYS A 157 -33.70 1.71 15.06
C LYS A 157 -34.21 0.62 14.13
N ASP A 158 -35.52 0.37 14.17
CA ASP A 158 -36.19 -0.50 13.21
C ASP A 158 -36.10 0.07 11.79
N ILE A 159 -35.89 -0.81 10.81
CA ILE A 159 -35.99 -0.51 9.37
C ILE A 159 -37.29 -1.11 8.83
N ALA A 160 -37.50 -2.40 9.06
CA ALA A 160 -38.67 -3.12 8.58
C ALA A 160 -38.91 -4.45 9.31
N VAL A 161 -40.16 -4.91 9.31
CA VAL A 161 -40.54 -6.25 9.76
C VAL A 161 -41.13 -7.01 8.58
N TYR A 162 -40.68 -8.24 8.35
CA TYR A 162 -41.17 -9.11 7.30
C TYR A 162 -41.72 -10.42 7.88
N ALA A 163 -42.71 -11.00 7.22
CA ALA A 163 -43.12 -12.38 7.41
C ALA A 163 -43.04 -13.13 6.09
N TYR A 164 -42.52 -14.35 6.12
CA TYR A 164 -42.51 -15.27 4.98
C TYR A 164 -42.73 -16.71 5.45
N PRO A 165 -43.24 -17.60 4.58
CA PRO A 165 -43.33 -19.03 4.90
C PRO A 165 -41.94 -19.55 5.30
N SER A 166 -41.84 -20.23 6.45
CA SER A 166 -40.56 -20.74 6.93
C SER A 166 -39.94 -21.65 5.86
N PRO A 167 -38.71 -21.36 5.37
CA PRO A 167 -38.06 -22.23 4.41
C PRO A 167 -37.72 -23.59 5.04
N VAL A 168 -37.55 -24.59 4.19
CA VAL A 168 -37.13 -25.93 4.63
C VAL A 168 -35.81 -25.84 5.39
N GLY A 169 -35.78 -26.39 6.61
CA GLY A 169 -34.58 -26.38 7.45
C GLY A 169 -34.39 -25.11 8.30
N GLU A 170 -35.30 -24.13 8.25
CA GLU A 170 -35.27 -22.99 9.16
C GLU A 170 -35.31 -23.48 10.63
N ASN A 171 -34.47 -22.88 11.49
CA ASN A 171 -34.26 -23.27 12.90
C ASN A 171 -33.74 -24.71 13.13
N ILE A 172 -33.31 -25.43 12.09
CA ILE A 172 -32.66 -26.74 12.24
C ILE A 172 -31.15 -26.55 12.07
N SER A 173 -30.41 -26.60 13.17
CA SER A 173 -28.94 -26.51 13.18
C SER A 173 -28.34 -27.39 14.27
N THR A 174 -27.01 -27.41 14.38
CA THR A 174 -26.33 -28.09 15.48
C THR A 174 -26.61 -27.49 16.86
N ARG A 175 -27.36 -26.39 16.95
CA ARG A 175 -27.90 -25.83 18.19
C ARG A 175 -29.25 -26.43 18.61
N THR A 176 -30.03 -26.95 17.66
CA THR A 176 -31.36 -27.55 17.93
C THR A 176 -31.34 -29.07 17.77
N VAL A 177 -30.49 -29.60 16.89
CA VAL A 177 -30.19 -31.02 16.72
C VAL A 177 -28.75 -31.25 17.16
N ILE A 178 -28.55 -31.48 18.46
CA ILE A 178 -27.23 -31.59 19.08
C ILE A 178 -26.53 -32.89 18.66
N PRO A 179 -25.41 -32.84 17.93
CA PRO A 179 -24.60 -34.01 17.62
C PRO A 179 -23.63 -34.33 18.75
N LYS A 180 -23.11 -35.56 18.74
CA LYS A 180 -21.91 -35.91 19.49
C LYS A 180 -20.69 -35.40 18.73
N ILE A 181 -19.85 -34.60 19.39
CA ILE A 181 -18.65 -34.02 18.77
C ILE A 181 -17.39 -34.65 19.35
N THR A 182 -16.48 -35.09 18.47
CA THR A 182 -15.16 -35.60 18.85
C THR A 182 -14.08 -35.00 17.97
N ALA A 183 -12.83 -35.00 18.44
CA ALA A 183 -11.66 -34.65 17.64
C ALA A 183 -10.70 -35.82 17.56
N SER A 184 -10.07 -36.02 16.40
CA SER A 184 -9.16 -37.16 16.15
C SER A 184 -7.89 -37.12 17.01
N ASN A 185 -7.54 -35.95 17.55
CA ASN A 185 -6.41 -35.74 18.46
C ASN A 185 -6.81 -35.83 19.94
N GLY A 186 -8.06 -36.16 20.27
CA GLY A 186 -8.57 -36.27 21.63
C GLY A 186 -8.87 -34.94 22.33
N ALA A 187 -8.69 -33.79 21.67
CA ALA A 187 -9.03 -32.50 22.24
C ALA A 187 -10.55 -32.30 22.38
N ASP A 188 -10.97 -31.56 23.41
CA ASP A 188 -12.39 -31.24 23.61
C ASP A 188 -12.87 -30.22 22.57
N ALA A 189 -13.78 -30.66 21.70
CA ALA A 189 -14.41 -29.87 20.65
C ALA A 189 -15.90 -29.59 20.95
N THR A 190 -16.44 -30.02 22.09
CA THR A 190 -17.87 -29.92 22.41
C THR A 190 -18.36 -28.48 22.55
N GLY A 191 -17.45 -27.55 22.87
CA GLY A 191 -17.71 -26.11 22.94
C GLY A 191 -18.06 -25.45 21.59
N LEU A 192 -17.72 -26.08 20.46
CA LEU A 192 -17.84 -25.46 19.12
C LEU A 192 -19.28 -25.13 18.69
N ILE A 193 -20.29 -25.73 19.32
CA ILE A 193 -21.71 -25.46 19.02
C ILE A 193 -22.42 -24.70 20.14
N GLN A 194 -21.73 -24.44 21.26
CA GLN A 194 -22.35 -23.82 22.44
C GLN A 194 -22.61 -22.33 22.20
N PRO A 195 -23.83 -21.85 22.45
CA PRO A 195 -24.13 -20.41 22.43
C PRO A 195 -23.20 -19.65 23.37
N GLY A 196 -22.61 -18.56 22.88
CA GLY A 196 -21.72 -17.71 23.68
C GLY A 196 -20.35 -18.31 24.02
N ASN A 197 -19.93 -19.43 23.39
CA ASN A 197 -18.57 -19.95 23.56
C ASN A 197 -17.52 -18.88 23.23
N LYS A 198 -16.51 -18.75 24.09
CA LYS A 198 -15.33 -17.89 23.90
C LYS A 198 -14.02 -18.67 23.90
N LYS A 199 -14.07 -19.98 24.16
CA LYS A 199 -12.88 -20.85 24.19
C LYS A 199 -12.53 -21.31 22.78
N ASN A 200 -11.24 -21.25 22.45
CA ASN A 200 -10.75 -21.73 21.17
C ASN A 200 -10.51 -23.25 21.21
N PHE A 201 -11.04 -23.95 20.23
CA PHE A 201 -10.46 -25.21 19.76
C PHE A 201 -9.28 -24.86 18.84
N GLY A 202 -8.13 -25.49 19.00
CA GLY A 202 -6.98 -25.23 18.14
C GLY A 202 -6.08 -26.43 17.94
N SER A 203 -5.42 -26.46 16.78
CA SER A 203 -4.45 -27.51 16.46
C SER A 203 -3.32 -26.95 15.59
N ASN A 204 -2.10 -27.44 15.85
CA ASN A 204 -0.95 -27.25 14.95
C ASN A 204 -0.72 -28.46 14.04
N GLU A 205 -1.27 -29.63 14.40
CA GLU A 205 -1.12 -30.87 13.65
C GLU A 205 -2.42 -31.20 12.90
N PRO A 206 -2.34 -31.94 11.78
CA PRO A 206 -3.52 -32.39 11.08
C PRO A 206 -4.48 -33.14 12.00
N CYS A 207 -5.76 -32.79 11.95
CA CYS A 207 -6.80 -33.44 12.73
C CYS A 207 -8.15 -33.30 12.03
N TYR A 208 -9.12 -34.14 12.40
CA TYR A 208 -10.52 -33.90 12.05
C TYR A 208 -11.37 -33.67 13.29
N ILE A 209 -12.41 -32.84 13.13
CA ILE A 209 -13.50 -32.66 14.08
C ILE A 209 -14.70 -33.40 13.50
N GLN A 210 -15.23 -34.39 14.22
CA GLN A 210 -16.35 -35.22 13.78
C GLN A 210 -17.63 -34.82 14.52
N TYR A 211 -18.70 -34.66 13.75
CA TYR A 211 -20.07 -34.44 14.20
C TYR A 211 -20.87 -35.69 13.89
N GLU A 212 -21.36 -36.38 14.91
CA GLU A 212 -22.17 -37.60 14.82
C GLU A 212 -23.62 -37.30 15.23
N PHE A 213 -24.55 -37.49 14.30
CA PHE A 213 -25.98 -37.28 14.51
C PHE A 213 -26.71 -38.61 14.71
N ALA A 214 -27.71 -38.62 15.59
CA ALA A 214 -28.53 -39.81 15.84
C ALA A 214 -29.33 -40.26 14.60
N LYS A 215 -29.76 -39.31 13.77
CA LYS A 215 -30.44 -39.51 12.48
C LYS A 215 -29.68 -38.72 11.40
N PRO A 216 -29.79 -39.10 10.11
CA PRO A 216 -29.17 -38.32 9.04
C PRO A 216 -29.59 -36.85 9.11
N PHE A 217 -28.61 -35.96 9.07
CA PHE A 217 -28.77 -34.51 9.09
C PHE A 217 -28.47 -33.95 7.71
N THR A 218 -29.36 -33.10 7.19
CA THR A 218 -29.12 -32.37 5.92
C THR A 218 -28.42 -31.05 6.23
N CYS A 219 -27.13 -30.96 5.90
CA CYS A 219 -26.36 -29.73 6.00
C CYS A 219 -26.42 -28.96 4.68
N ARG A 220 -26.69 -27.65 4.75
CA ARG A 220 -26.63 -26.72 3.61
C ARG A 220 -25.63 -25.59 3.84
N THR A 221 -25.41 -25.22 5.10
CA THR A 221 -24.53 -24.10 5.46
C THR A 221 -23.66 -24.44 6.67
N VAL A 222 -22.45 -23.89 6.68
CA VAL A 222 -21.47 -24.01 7.76
C VAL A 222 -21.05 -22.60 8.19
N THR A 223 -21.35 -22.20 9.42
CA THR A 223 -20.97 -20.89 9.96
C THR A 223 -19.76 -21.04 10.88
N ILE A 224 -18.72 -20.24 10.62
CA ILE A 224 -17.46 -20.29 11.35
C ILE A 224 -17.25 -18.98 12.10
N LYS A 225 -17.03 -19.10 13.40
CA LYS A 225 -16.59 -18.00 14.27
C LYS A 225 -15.17 -18.23 14.75
N ILE A 226 -14.36 -17.18 14.71
CA ILE A 226 -12.94 -17.19 15.08
C ILE A 226 -12.63 -16.14 16.15
N SER A 227 -11.47 -16.25 16.77
CA SER A 227 -10.92 -15.25 17.69
C SER A 227 -9.71 -14.60 17.03
N GLY A 228 -9.81 -13.32 16.68
CA GLY A 228 -8.88 -12.67 15.75
C GLY A 228 -9.00 -13.30 14.35
N ASN A 229 -7.95 -13.21 13.55
CA ASN A 229 -7.93 -13.77 12.19
C ASN A 229 -7.41 -15.23 12.17
N ASN A 230 -8.02 -16.10 11.37
CA ASN A 230 -7.54 -17.48 11.18
C ASN A 230 -7.87 -18.03 9.78
N TYR A 231 -6.88 -18.01 8.89
CA TYR A 231 -7.03 -18.52 7.52
C TYR A 231 -7.39 -20.02 7.47
N GLN A 232 -6.77 -20.82 8.35
CA GLN A 232 -6.93 -22.28 8.32
C GLN A 232 -8.35 -22.73 8.68
N ALA A 233 -9.04 -21.99 9.56
CA ALA A 233 -10.44 -22.22 9.89
C ALA A 233 -11.35 -22.14 8.65
N GLN A 234 -11.03 -21.27 7.69
CA GLN A 234 -11.87 -21.02 6.51
C GLN A 234 -11.61 -21.99 5.35
N ARG A 235 -10.81 -23.04 5.58
CA ARG A 235 -10.37 -24.00 4.57
C ARG A 235 -10.49 -25.46 4.99
N LEU A 236 -11.37 -25.78 5.92
CA LEU A 236 -11.56 -27.15 6.37
C LEU A 236 -12.03 -28.03 5.19
N ALA A 237 -11.38 -29.17 4.99
CA ALA A 237 -11.89 -30.19 4.06
C ALA A 237 -13.05 -30.93 4.72
N ILE A 238 -14.03 -31.35 3.93
CA ILE A 238 -15.24 -31.99 4.46
C ILE A 238 -15.36 -33.40 3.92
N GLU A 239 -15.50 -34.34 4.85
CA GLU A 239 -15.90 -35.71 4.56
C GLU A 239 -17.21 -36.05 5.27
N VAL A 240 -18.00 -36.92 4.64
CA VAL A 240 -19.27 -37.37 5.22
C VAL A 240 -19.40 -38.89 5.15
N SER A 241 -20.19 -39.45 6.06
CA SER A 241 -20.46 -40.88 6.13
C SER A 241 -21.87 -41.17 6.67
N ASP A 242 -22.46 -42.26 6.20
CA ASP A 242 -23.76 -42.75 6.65
C ASP A 242 -23.62 -43.86 7.71
N ASP A 243 -22.49 -44.59 7.70
CA ASP A 243 -22.19 -45.75 8.55
C ASP A 243 -21.11 -45.48 9.61
N GLY A 244 -20.43 -44.33 9.53
CA GLY A 244 -19.33 -43.94 10.43
C GLY A 244 -18.00 -44.64 10.12
N LYS A 245 -17.92 -45.40 9.02
CA LYS A 245 -16.75 -46.18 8.59
C LYS A 245 -16.25 -45.74 7.23
N SER A 246 -17.16 -45.65 6.27
CA SER A 246 -16.89 -45.30 4.88
C SER A 246 -17.13 -43.81 4.68
N PHE A 247 -16.05 -43.04 4.54
CA PHE A 247 -16.11 -41.59 4.35
C PHE A 247 -15.91 -41.22 2.88
N ARG A 248 -16.70 -40.28 2.39
CA ARG A 248 -16.57 -39.66 1.06
C ARG A 248 -16.29 -38.17 1.22
N SER A 249 -15.36 -37.63 0.44
CA SER A 249 -15.12 -36.19 0.40
C SER A 249 -16.25 -35.49 -0.35
N ILE A 250 -16.65 -34.31 0.13
CA ILE A 250 -17.55 -33.38 -0.58
C ILE A 250 -16.86 -32.07 -0.93
N GLY A 251 -15.52 -32.03 -0.85
CA GLY A 251 -14.70 -30.86 -1.18
C GLY A 251 -14.09 -30.17 0.05
N ARG A 252 -13.68 -28.91 -0.15
CA ARG A 252 -13.01 -28.07 0.85
C ARG A 252 -13.66 -26.69 0.86
N LEU A 253 -13.78 -26.09 2.05
CA LEU A 253 -14.20 -24.70 2.19
C LEU A 253 -13.20 -23.76 1.49
N GLU A 254 -13.71 -22.71 0.85
CA GLU A 254 -12.89 -21.69 0.19
C GLU A 254 -12.88 -20.43 1.03
N ALA A 255 -11.71 -20.01 1.51
CA ALA A 255 -11.58 -18.77 2.25
C ALA A 255 -11.94 -17.56 1.36
N PRO A 256 -12.74 -16.58 1.85
CA PRO A 256 -12.87 -15.30 1.17
C PRO A 256 -11.50 -14.61 1.06
N ARG A 257 -11.33 -13.79 0.02
CA ARG A 257 -10.32 -12.72 0.10
C ARG A 257 -10.74 -11.76 1.20
N HIS A 258 -9.81 -11.28 2.00
CA HIS A 258 -10.07 -10.41 3.14
C HIS A 258 -8.82 -9.59 3.49
N GLY A 259 -9.05 -8.36 3.98
CA GLY A 259 -8.00 -7.50 4.53
C GLY A 259 -7.62 -7.88 5.96
N TRP A 260 -6.82 -7.04 6.61
CA TRP A 260 -6.37 -7.29 7.99
C TRP A 260 -7.47 -7.08 9.05
N GLN A 261 -8.47 -6.23 8.77
CA GLN A 261 -9.58 -5.92 9.68
C GLN A 261 -10.83 -6.80 9.40
N ASP A 262 -10.69 -8.11 9.61
CA ASP A 262 -11.71 -9.11 9.21
C ASP A 262 -12.47 -9.75 10.39
N THR A 263 -12.54 -9.06 11.54
CA THR A 263 -13.07 -9.63 12.79
C THR A 263 -14.50 -9.24 13.15
N ASP A 264 -15.10 -8.32 12.40
CA ASP A 264 -16.43 -7.76 12.71
C ASP A 264 -17.57 -8.74 12.45
N GLU A 265 -17.32 -9.73 11.58
CA GLU A 265 -18.33 -10.66 11.09
C GLU A 265 -17.81 -12.10 11.07
N ASP A 266 -18.71 -13.04 11.37
CA ASP A 266 -18.49 -14.47 11.17
C ASP A 266 -18.42 -14.79 9.65
N VAL A 267 -18.11 -16.04 9.29
CA VAL A 267 -18.08 -16.48 7.87
C VAL A 267 -19.04 -17.64 7.66
N THR A 268 -20.07 -17.42 6.83
CA THR A 268 -21.02 -18.46 6.42
C THR A 268 -20.60 -19.09 5.09
N HIS A 269 -20.35 -20.39 5.05
CA HIS A 269 -20.09 -21.13 3.82
C HIS A 269 -21.32 -21.93 3.39
N SER A 270 -21.77 -21.75 2.15
CA SER A 270 -22.81 -22.60 1.56
C SER A 270 -22.16 -23.80 0.89
N ILE A 271 -22.70 -24.98 1.14
CA ILE A 271 -22.24 -26.24 0.54
C ILE A 271 -23.36 -26.84 -0.31
N ASN A 272 -23.01 -27.75 -1.22
CA ASN A 272 -24.01 -28.56 -1.88
C ASN A 272 -24.81 -29.33 -0.80
N PRO A 273 -26.16 -29.27 -0.80
CA PRO A 273 -26.98 -29.91 0.22
C PRO A 273 -26.58 -31.37 0.43
N THR A 274 -26.13 -31.70 1.64
CA THR A 274 -25.56 -33.01 1.94
C THR A 274 -26.25 -33.62 3.14
N THR A 275 -26.81 -34.81 2.96
CA THR A 275 -27.44 -35.59 4.03
C THR A 275 -26.51 -36.73 4.45
N ALA A 276 -26.16 -36.78 5.74
CA ALA A 276 -25.32 -37.83 6.31
C ALA A 276 -25.51 -37.94 7.83
N LYS A 277 -25.06 -39.04 8.45
CA LYS A 277 -25.00 -39.18 9.91
C LYS A 277 -23.72 -38.63 10.52
N PHE A 278 -22.62 -38.66 9.77
CA PHE A 278 -21.30 -38.26 10.25
C PHE A 278 -20.73 -37.20 9.31
N PHE A 279 -20.26 -36.09 9.87
CA PHE A 279 -19.54 -35.04 9.17
C PHE A 279 -18.16 -34.88 9.81
N ARG A 280 -17.09 -34.90 9.02
CA ARG A 280 -15.72 -34.61 9.45
C ARG A 280 -15.25 -33.31 8.80
N PHE A 281 -14.74 -32.41 9.65
CA PHE A 281 -14.04 -31.20 9.23
C PHE A 281 -12.56 -31.38 9.47
N ILE A 282 -11.82 -31.53 8.39
CA ILE A 282 -10.42 -31.90 8.38
C ILE A 282 -9.58 -30.65 8.23
N TYR A 283 -8.69 -30.46 9.20
CA TYR A 283 -7.64 -29.48 9.16
C TYR A 283 -6.32 -30.15 8.78
N ASP A 284 -5.65 -29.54 7.81
CA ASP A 284 -4.28 -29.80 7.42
C ASP A 284 -3.70 -28.51 6.80
N LYS A 285 -2.38 -28.44 6.67
CA LYS A 285 -1.68 -27.25 6.16
C LYS A 285 -1.52 -27.25 4.65
N LYS A 286 -1.75 -28.40 3.99
CA LYS A 286 -1.44 -28.61 2.58
C LYS A 286 -2.22 -27.60 1.73
N ASP A 287 -1.60 -27.18 0.63
CA ASP A 287 -2.19 -26.29 -0.38
C ASP A 287 -2.61 -24.93 0.22
N SER A 288 -1.98 -24.51 1.34
CA SER A 288 -2.18 -23.19 1.91
C SER A 288 -1.58 -22.13 1.00
N GLU A 289 -2.40 -21.24 0.43
CA GLU A 289 -1.90 -20.02 -0.20
C GLU A 289 -1.03 -19.18 0.77
N PRO A 290 0.11 -18.63 0.33
CA PRO A 290 0.87 -17.65 1.12
C PRO A 290 0.06 -16.37 1.38
N GLY A 291 0.39 -15.67 2.47
CA GLY A 291 -0.23 -14.38 2.80
C GLY A 291 -0.04 -13.29 1.76
N ALA A 292 -1.04 -12.42 1.67
CA ALA A 292 -1.05 -11.19 0.86
C ALA A 292 -1.97 -10.16 1.55
N GLU A 293 -2.01 -8.92 1.08
CA GLU A 293 -2.90 -7.88 1.62
C GLU A 293 -4.39 -8.24 1.52
N ASP A 294 -4.77 -9.04 0.51
CA ASP A 294 -6.13 -9.52 0.26
C ASP A 294 -6.37 -10.96 0.76
N LEU A 295 -5.45 -11.49 1.57
CA LEU A 295 -5.58 -12.73 2.33
C LEU A 295 -4.71 -12.63 3.59
N ASP A 296 -4.94 -11.57 4.38
CA ASP A 296 -4.02 -11.14 5.42
C ASP A 296 -3.77 -12.22 6.48
N ALA A 297 -4.80 -12.97 6.86
CA ALA A 297 -4.69 -14.02 7.86
C ALA A 297 -3.70 -15.14 7.46
N ALA A 298 -3.44 -15.33 6.16
CA ALA A 298 -2.50 -16.33 5.64
C ALA A 298 -1.03 -15.88 5.75
N LYS A 299 -0.77 -14.62 6.14
CA LYS A 299 0.59 -14.18 6.53
C LYS A 299 1.06 -14.90 7.78
N TRP A 300 0.15 -15.27 8.68
CA TRP A 300 0.49 -15.83 9.99
C TRP A 300 0.68 -17.35 9.97
N LYS A 301 1.18 -17.90 11.09
CA LYS A 301 1.44 -19.34 11.23
C LYS A 301 0.20 -20.16 10.84
N PRO A 302 0.34 -21.18 9.97
CA PRO A 302 -0.77 -22.05 9.57
C PRO A 302 -1.12 -22.98 10.73
N SER A 303 -1.97 -22.47 11.61
CA SER A 303 -2.51 -23.15 12.80
C SER A 303 -4.02 -22.94 12.82
N LEU A 304 -4.77 -23.98 13.22
CA LEU A 304 -6.21 -23.89 13.34
C LEU A 304 -6.58 -23.21 14.67
N LYS A 305 -7.52 -22.27 14.61
CA LYS A 305 -8.23 -21.71 15.78
C LYS A 305 -9.70 -21.51 15.44
N LEU A 306 -10.59 -22.11 16.22
CA LEU A 306 -12.04 -22.06 16.05
C LEU A 306 -12.72 -21.71 17.37
N VAL A 307 -13.64 -20.76 17.34
CA VAL A 307 -14.55 -20.47 18.46
C VAL A 307 -15.89 -21.18 18.26
N ASN A 308 -16.40 -21.18 17.03
CA ASN A 308 -17.64 -21.88 16.67
C ASN A 308 -17.51 -22.53 15.29
N LEU A 309 -18.17 -23.68 15.13
CA LEU A 309 -18.36 -24.37 13.86
C LEU A 309 -19.78 -24.93 13.84
N GLU A 310 -20.71 -24.16 13.30
CA GLU A 310 -22.15 -24.47 13.29
C GLU A 310 -22.56 -25.03 11.93
N LEU A 311 -23.29 -26.16 11.93
CA LEU A 311 -23.90 -26.72 10.71
C LEU A 311 -25.39 -26.44 10.76
N SER A 312 -25.95 -25.97 9.64
CA SER A 312 -27.36 -25.61 9.53
C SER A 312 -28.01 -26.25 8.30
N SER A 313 -29.27 -26.63 8.46
CA SER A 313 -30.13 -27.08 7.37
C SER A 313 -30.74 -25.92 6.58
N ALA A 314 -30.66 -24.69 7.08
CA ALA A 314 -31.15 -23.52 6.35
C ALA A 314 -30.23 -23.17 5.18
N ALA A 315 -30.81 -22.87 4.02
CA ALA A 315 -30.07 -22.32 2.89
C ALA A 315 -29.77 -20.83 3.13
N GLN A 316 -28.52 -20.43 2.94
CA GLN A 316 -28.09 -19.04 2.99
C GLN A 316 -27.17 -18.75 1.81
N ILE A 317 -27.10 -17.49 1.40
CA ILE A 317 -26.13 -17.02 0.40
C ILE A 317 -24.71 -17.23 0.94
N ASN A 318 -23.83 -17.75 0.09
CA ASN A 318 -22.44 -18.06 0.45
C ASN A 318 -21.70 -16.78 0.81
N GLN A 319 -21.14 -16.72 2.02
CA GLN A 319 -20.33 -15.63 2.55
C GLN A 319 -21.02 -14.27 2.40
N PHE A 320 -22.31 -14.23 2.75
CA PHE A 320 -23.18 -13.08 2.55
C PHE A 320 -22.75 -11.86 3.35
N GLU A 321 -21.99 -12.02 4.43
CA GLU A 321 -21.46 -10.95 5.28
C GLU A 321 -20.55 -10.02 4.46
N GLY A 322 -19.68 -10.59 3.63
CA GLY A 322 -18.91 -9.82 2.66
C GLY A 322 -19.79 -9.20 1.57
N LYS A 323 -20.76 -9.97 1.08
CA LYS A 323 -21.61 -9.56 -0.04
C LYS A 323 -22.62 -8.48 0.33
N ASN A 324 -23.04 -8.36 1.58
CA ASN A 324 -23.89 -7.28 2.07
C ASN A 324 -23.09 -6.01 2.43
N GLY A 325 -21.75 -6.08 2.38
CA GLY A 325 -20.85 -4.95 2.60
C GLY A 325 -20.55 -4.62 4.06
N SER A 326 -20.91 -5.47 5.04
CA SER A 326 -20.57 -5.23 6.45
C SER A 326 -19.08 -5.45 6.74
N VAL A 327 -18.37 -6.17 5.88
CA VAL A 327 -16.92 -6.38 5.95
C VAL A 327 -16.32 -6.44 4.54
N TRP A 328 -15.05 -6.03 4.39
CA TRP A 328 -14.34 -6.14 3.11
C TRP A 328 -13.97 -7.60 2.82
N ARG A 329 -14.74 -8.26 1.95
CA ARG A 329 -14.46 -9.62 1.49
C ARG A 329 -14.86 -9.83 0.04
N ILE A 330 -14.16 -10.74 -0.65
CA ILE A 330 -14.55 -11.22 -1.99
C ILE A 330 -14.65 -12.74 -1.97
N SER A 331 -15.70 -13.26 -2.59
CA SER A 331 -15.94 -14.70 -2.70
C SER A 331 -16.68 -15.05 -3.98
N LYS A 332 -16.65 -16.34 -4.33
CA LYS A 332 -17.44 -16.85 -5.44
C LYS A 332 -18.93 -16.67 -5.19
N ARG A 333 -19.63 -16.45 -6.30
CA ARG A 333 -21.08 -16.43 -6.35
C ARG A 333 -21.70 -17.78 -5.97
N SER A 334 -22.81 -17.76 -5.26
CA SER A 334 -23.63 -18.92 -4.91
C SER A 334 -24.21 -19.53 -6.18
N THR A 335 -24.16 -20.86 -6.27
CA THR A 335 -24.68 -21.58 -7.43
C THR A 335 -26.03 -22.21 -7.15
N ASP A 336 -26.73 -22.63 -8.21
CA ASP A 336 -28.01 -23.33 -8.10
C ASP A 336 -27.85 -24.73 -7.48
N GLU A 337 -26.66 -25.35 -7.58
CA GLU A 337 -26.35 -26.61 -6.90
C GLU A 337 -26.24 -26.44 -5.37
N GLN A 338 -25.77 -25.28 -4.91
CA GLN A 338 -25.73 -24.94 -3.48
C GLN A 338 -27.12 -24.51 -2.98
N ILE A 339 -27.82 -23.72 -3.79
CA ILE A 339 -29.09 -23.08 -3.44
C ILE A 339 -30.08 -23.24 -4.60
N ALA A 340 -30.76 -24.38 -4.63
CA ALA A 340 -31.82 -24.64 -5.59
C ALA A 340 -32.98 -23.63 -5.45
N LYS A 341 -33.73 -23.42 -6.54
CA LYS A 341 -34.80 -22.42 -6.59
C LYS A 341 -35.91 -22.63 -5.55
N ASP A 342 -36.23 -23.88 -5.22
CA ASP A 342 -37.23 -24.26 -4.22
C ASP A 342 -36.77 -23.99 -2.76
N LEU A 343 -35.47 -23.75 -2.55
CA LEU A 343 -34.92 -23.26 -1.28
C LEU A 343 -34.96 -21.74 -1.16
N CYS A 344 -35.31 -21.03 -2.25
CA CYS A 344 -35.43 -19.57 -2.26
C CYS A 344 -36.87 -19.14 -1.95
N ILE A 345 -37.03 -18.06 -1.20
CA ILE A 345 -38.37 -17.51 -0.93
C ILE A 345 -38.86 -16.71 -2.14
N PRO A 346 -40.04 -16.99 -2.71
CA PRO A 346 -40.62 -16.14 -3.74
C PRO A 346 -40.95 -14.76 -3.16
N LEU A 347 -40.60 -13.69 -3.89
CA LEU A 347 -40.75 -12.31 -3.42
C LEU A 347 -42.21 -11.97 -3.10
N ASN A 348 -43.15 -12.52 -3.89
CA ASN A 348 -44.59 -12.33 -3.66
C ASN A 348 -45.15 -13.06 -2.42
N LYS A 349 -44.33 -13.86 -1.73
CA LYS A 349 -44.67 -14.52 -0.46
C LYS A 349 -44.09 -13.80 0.76
N ILE A 350 -43.31 -12.73 0.55
CA ILE A 350 -42.79 -11.89 1.63
C ILE A 350 -43.82 -10.79 1.93
N ILE A 351 -44.34 -10.81 3.15
CA ILE A 351 -45.31 -9.84 3.66
C ILE A 351 -44.57 -8.79 4.48
N ASN A 352 -44.75 -7.51 4.16
CA ASN A 352 -44.25 -6.41 4.98
C ASN A 352 -45.22 -6.16 6.14
N LEU A 353 -44.72 -6.29 7.37
CA LEU A 353 -45.43 -6.13 8.63
C LEU A 353 -44.92 -4.93 9.45
N THR A 354 -44.15 -4.02 8.85
CA THR A 354 -43.56 -2.87 9.57
C THR A 354 -44.60 -2.07 10.34
N ASP A 355 -45.74 -1.75 9.69
CA ASP A 355 -46.83 -0.97 10.31
C ASP A 355 -47.65 -1.77 11.34
N LYS A 356 -47.28 -3.02 11.61
CA LYS A 356 -47.92 -3.89 12.60
C LYS A 356 -47.08 -4.07 13.87
N LEU A 357 -45.85 -3.56 13.89
CA LEU A 357 -44.99 -3.61 15.07
C LEU A 357 -45.32 -2.45 16.01
N ASN A 358 -45.70 -2.77 17.25
CA ASN A 358 -45.90 -1.78 18.30
C ASN A 358 -44.57 -1.38 18.96
N PRO A 359 -44.48 -0.19 19.59
CA PRO A 359 -43.28 0.27 20.28
C PRO A 359 -42.77 -0.67 21.39
N ASP A 360 -43.66 -1.45 22.01
CA ASP A 360 -43.33 -2.44 23.05
C ASP A 360 -42.76 -3.76 22.48
N GLY A 361 -42.61 -3.87 21.16
CA GLY A 361 -42.13 -5.06 20.46
C GLY A 361 -43.20 -6.11 20.18
N THR A 362 -44.47 -5.87 20.53
CA THR A 362 -45.58 -6.75 20.16
C THR A 362 -45.97 -6.55 18.70
N LEU A 363 -46.33 -7.64 18.02
CA LEU A 363 -46.75 -7.60 16.62
C LEU A 363 -48.27 -7.82 16.51
N ASN A 364 -48.99 -6.83 15.97
CA ASN A 364 -50.42 -6.90 15.67
C ASN A 364 -50.68 -7.61 14.34
N TRP A 365 -50.39 -8.91 14.33
CA TRP A 365 -50.57 -9.75 13.15
C TRP A 365 -50.89 -11.19 13.57
N LYS A 366 -51.72 -11.87 12.78
CA LYS A 366 -52.01 -13.30 12.93
C LYS A 366 -51.54 -14.03 11.69
N ALA A 367 -50.79 -15.11 11.89
CA ALA A 367 -50.30 -15.94 10.81
C ALA A 367 -51.49 -16.54 10.00
N PRO A 368 -51.52 -16.38 8.67
CA PRO A 368 -52.55 -16.97 7.82
C PRO A 368 -52.61 -18.50 7.97
N LYS A 369 -53.84 -19.06 7.96
CA LYS A 369 -54.05 -20.51 7.83
C LYS A 369 -53.95 -20.92 6.36
N GLY A 370 -53.08 -21.88 6.04
CA GLY A 370 -53.01 -22.59 4.75
C GLY A 370 -52.13 -21.96 3.65
N GLY A 371 -51.37 -22.82 2.94
CA GLY A 371 -50.59 -22.48 1.73
C GLY A 371 -49.41 -23.40 1.33
N PHE A 372 -49.68 -24.67 1.00
CA PHE A 372 -48.88 -25.70 0.29
C PHE A 372 -47.43 -26.08 0.73
N PRO A 373 -47.19 -27.35 1.16
CA PRO A 373 -48.15 -28.39 1.55
C PRO A 373 -48.80 -28.11 2.91
N ALA A 374 -49.93 -28.75 3.16
CA ALA A 374 -51.04 -28.23 3.95
C ALA A 374 -51.07 -28.56 5.46
N GLU A 375 -50.03 -29.18 6.04
CA GLU A 375 -50.21 -29.80 7.36
C GLU A 375 -49.54 -29.05 8.53
N GLU A 376 -48.45 -28.30 8.35
CA GLU A 376 -47.84 -27.50 9.44
C GLU A 376 -47.04 -26.28 8.90
N LEU A 377 -47.72 -25.23 8.42
CA LEU A 377 -47.04 -24.00 7.99
C LEU A 377 -46.69 -23.12 9.18
N SER A 378 -45.41 -23.12 9.54
CA SER A 378 -44.82 -22.05 10.33
C SER A 378 -44.38 -20.88 9.42
N TRP A 379 -44.39 -19.67 9.98
CA TRP A 379 -43.94 -18.44 9.36
C TRP A 379 -42.71 -17.92 10.08
N THR A 380 -41.70 -17.50 9.34
CA THR A 380 -40.57 -16.75 9.91
C THR A 380 -40.90 -15.27 9.89
N ILE A 381 -40.82 -14.64 11.05
CA ILE A 381 -40.84 -13.20 11.22
C ILE A 381 -39.40 -12.71 11.32
N LEU A 382 -39.03 -11.80 10.42
CA LEU A 382 -37.72 -11.17 10.36
C LEU A 382 -37.86 -9.69 10.73
N ARG A 383 -37.31 -9.31 11.89
CA ARG A 383 -37.25 -7.90 12.33
C ARG A 383 -35.87 -7.36 11.98
N VAL A 384 -35.81 -6.42 11.03
CA VAL A 384 -34.58 -5.80 10.55
C VAL A 384 -34.49 -4.37 11.08
N GLY A 385 -33.34 -4.01 11.62
CA GLY A 385 -33.02 -2.65 12.05
C GLY A 385 -31.58 -2.29 11.73
N HIS A 386 -31.10 -1.19 12.31
CA HIS A 386 -29.69 -0.82 12.28
C HIS A 386 -29.21 -0.30 13.62
N THR A 387 -27.89 -0.37 13.81
CA THR A 387 -27.14 0.15 14.96
C THR A 387 -25.79 0.71 14.48
N THR A 388 -25.09 1.44 15.35
CA THR A 388 -23.67 1.78 15.12
C THR A 388 -22.80 0.53 14.99
N THR A 389 -21.76 0.59 14.16
CA THR A 389 -20.72 -0.44 14.06
C THR A 389 -19.86 -0.49 15.33
N GLY A 390 -19.78 0.60 16.09
CA GLY A 390 -19.00 0.72 17.33
C GLY A 390 -17.52 1.04 17.11
N HIS A 391 -17.09 1.30 15.87
CA HIS A 391 -15.71 1.70 15.59
C HIS A 391 -15.42 3.11 16.14
N THR A 392 -14.16 3.30 16.56
CA THR A 392 -13.65 4.56 17.11
C THR A 392 -12.30 4.87 16.47
N ASN A 393 -11.88 6.13 16.52
CA ASN A 393 -10.49 6.51 16.24
C ASN A 393 -9.58 6.04 17.38
N ALA A 394 -9.31 4.73 17.43
CA ALA A 394 -8.88 4.02 18.64
C ALA A 394 -7.51 4.47 19.19
N THR A 395 -6.65 5.04 18.34
CA THR A 395 -5.32 5.54 18.71
C THR A 395 -5.31 6.99 19.17
N ALA A 396 -6.47 7.65 19.27
CA ALA A 396 -6.60 9.00 19.81
C ALA A 396 -6.36 9.06 21.32
N GLY A 397 -6.12 10.28 21.82
CA GLY A 397 -6.12 10.61 23.24
C GLY A 397 -7.43 11.30 23.64
N GLY A 398 -7.35 12.59 23.97
CA GLY A 398 -8.53 13.39 24.37
C GLY A 398 -9.60 13.53 23.27
N GLY A 399 -9.24 13.39 22.00
CA GLY A 399 -10.17 13.46 20.86
C GLY A 399 -10.78 12.12 20.44
N LYS A 400 -10.71 11.08 21.29
CA LYS A 400 -11.28 9.76 21.00
C LYS A 400 -12.81 9.76 21.05
N GLY A 401 -13.45 9.14 20.07
CA GLY A 401 -14.89 8.87 20.04
C GLY A 401 -15.31 8.01 18.85
N LEU A 402 -16.61 7.92 18.60
CA LEU A 402 -17.16 7.11 17.51
C LEU A 402 -16.76 7.69 16.14
N GLU A 403 -16.59 6.80 15.17
CA GLU A 403 -16.34 7.12 13.76
C GLU A 403 -17.59 7.69 13.09
N CYS A 404 -17.49 8.84 12.40
CA CYS A 404 -18.65 9.43 11.71
C CYS A 404 -19.23 8.53 10.61
N ASP A 405 -20.54 8.60 10.39
CA ASP A 405 -21.25 7.95 9.28
C ASP A 405 -20.71 8.48 7.95
N LYS A 406 -20.00 7.63 7.22
CA LYS A 406 -19.33 7.97 5.96
C LYS A 406 -20.34 8.27 4.84
N PHE A 407 -21.61 7.88 4.99
CA PHE A 407 -22.67 8.15 4.02
C PHE A 407 -23.49 9.40 4.35
N ASN A 408 -23.24 10.03 5.51
CA ASN A 408 -23.98 11.21 5.96
C ASN A 408 -23.09 12.48 5.90
N PRO A 409 -23.30 13.38 4.92
CA PRO A 409 -22.48 14.57 4.78
C PRO A 409 -22.56 15.53 5.98
N GLU A 410 -23.63 15.49 6.77
CA GLU A 410 -23.75 16.29 8.01
C GLU A 410 -22.82 15.78 9.10
N ALA A 411 -22.72 14.44 9.28
CA ALA A 411 -21.78 13.83 10.21
C ALA A 411 -20.32 14.09 9.80
N VAL A 412 -20.03 14.00 8.49
CA VAL A 412 -18.71 14.30 7.93
C VAL A 412 -18.32 15.76 8.15
N LYS A 413 -19.26 16.69 7.92
CA LYS A 413 -19.02 18.11 8.20
C LYS A 413 -18.80 18.37 9.69
N LEU A 414 -19.60 17.72 10.56
CA LEU A 414 -19.44 17.84 12.01
C LEU A 414 -18.03 17.39 12.44
N GLN A 415 -17.53 16.27 11.90
CA GLN A 415 -16.17 15.80 12.16
C GLN A 415 -15.11 16.82 11.73
N PHE A 416 -15.21 17.32 10.50
CA PHE A 416 -14.27 18.32 9.99
C PHE A 416 -14.25 19.59 10.87
N ASP A 417 -15.41 20.12 11.20
CA ASP A 417 -15.55 21.39 11.92
C ASP A 417 -14.96 21.31 13.34
N ASN A 418 -15.15 20.20 14.05
CA ASN A 418 -14.77 20.06 15.46
C ASN A 418 -13.29 19.67 15.70
N TRP A 419 -12.55 19.33 14.65
CA TRP A 419 -11.11 19.02 14.75
C TRP A 419 -10.26 19.94 13.88
N TYR A 420 -10.31 19.75 12.57
CA TYR A 420 -9.51 20.55 11.64
C TYR A 420 -10.01 22.01 11.59
N GLY A 421 -11.34 22.19 11.61
CA GLY A 421 -11.97 23.51 11.70
C GLY A 421 -11.56 24.26 12.96
N GLU A 422 -11.46 23.60 14.11
CA GLU A 422 -10.95 24.19 15.35
C GLU A 422 -9.47 24.57 15.24
N ALA A 423 -8.63 23.73 14.62
CA ALA A 423 -7.23 24.08 14.39
C ALA A 423 -7.06 25.35 13.53
N LEU A 424 -7.91 25.53 12.52
CA LEU A 424 -7.93 26.76 11.72
C LEU A 424 -8.38 27.97 12.54
N LYS A 425 -9.35 27.82 13.45
CA LYS A 425 -9.79 28.90 14.36
C LYS A 425 -8.68 29.33 15.30
N HIS A 426 -7.98 28.37 15.92
CA HIS A 426 -6.84 28.64 16.80
C HIS A 426 -5.66 29.30 16.07
N GLY A 427 -5.37 28.89 14.83
CA GLY A 427 -4.33 29.52 14.02
C GLY A 427 -4.70 30.92 13.51
N GLY A 428 -5.99 31.17 13.27
CA GLY A 428 -6.48 32.38 12.62
C GLY A 428 -6.19 32.43 11.11
N PRO A 429 -6.76 33.42 10.39
CA PRO A 429 -6.77 33.44 8.92
C PRO A 429 -5.39 33.49 8.25
N GLU A 430 -4.38 34.07 8.91
CA GLU A 430 -3.03 34.14 8.37
C GLU A 430 -2.33 32.77 8.42
N ILE A 431 -2.41 32.08 9.55
CA ILE A 431 -1.82 30.74 9.72
C ILE A 431 -2.53 29.73 8.82
N ALA A 432 -3.85 29.76 8.74
CA ALA A 432 -4.64 28.93 7.83
C ALA A 432 -4.15 29.05 6.38
N ARG A 433 -3.81 30.27 5.94
CA ARG A 433 -3.34 30.50 4.56
C ARG A 433 -1.87 30.15 4.34
N LYS A 434 -1.01 30.40 5.32
CA LYS A 434 0.45 30.34 5.14
C LYS A 434 1.12 29.12 5.73
N VAL A 435 0.54 28.48 6.74
CA VAL A 435 1.17 27.42 7.53
C VAL A 435 0.33 26.16 7.49
N LEU A 436 -0.89 26.17 8.06
CA LEU A 436 -1.77 25.00 8.06
C LEU A 436 -2.46 24.86 6.70
N SER A 437 -1.68 24.42 5.70
CA SER A 437 -2.06 24.45 4.29
C SER A 437 -2.48 23.09 3.73
N VAL A 438 -2.49 22.05 4.58
CA VAL A 438 -2.83 20.68 4.18
C VAL A 438 -3.88 20.09 5.12
N PHE A 439 -4.90 19.48 4.54
CA PHE A 439 -5.89 18.64 5.22
C PHE A 439 -5.67 17.19 4.79
N HIS A 440 -5.52 16.29 5.75
CA HIS A 440 -5.12 14.91 5.50
C HIS A 440 -6.17 13.91 5.99
N VAL A 441 -6.39 12.86 5.20
CA VAL A 441 -7.12 11.65 5.59
C VAL A 441 -6.17 10.46 5.39
N ASP A 442 -5.87 9.76 6.48
CA ASP A 442 -4.92 8.62 6.50
C ASP A 442 -5.54 7.35 5.89
N SER A 443 -4.85 6.20 5.97
CA SER A 443 -5.43 4.91 5.55
C SER A 443 -6.62 4.54 6.44
N TRP A 444 -7.51 3.65 5.98
CA TRP A 444 -8.77 3.38 6.69
C TRP A 444 -8.66 2.19 7.67
N GLU A 445 -8.89 2.41 8.97
CA GLU A 445 -8.92 1.38 10.04
C GLU A 445 -10.28 1.34 10.79
N CYS A 446 -11.39 1.71 10.15
CA CYS A 446 -12.71 1.83 10.78
C CYS A 446 -13.74 0.76 10.35
N GLY A 447 -13.28 -0.38 9.83
CA GLY A 447 -14.13 -1.44 9.31
C GLY A 447 -14.93 -1.02 8.08
N SER A 448 -16.11 -1.62 7.90
CA SER A 448 -17.06 -1.27 6.84
C SER A 448 -18.42 -0.88 7.40
N GLN A 449 -19.25 -0.23 6.58
CA GLN A 449 -20.65 0.07 6.90
C GLN A 449 -21.55 -0.24 5.71
N ASN A 450 -22.78 -0.70 5.98
CA ASN A 450 -23.75 -1.09 4.94
C ASN A 450 -25.11 -0.42 5.09
N TRP A 451 -25.23 0.56 6.00
CA TRP A 451 -26.45 1.34 6.16
C TRP A 451 -26.17 2.81 6.49
N SER A 452 -27.22 3.62 6.36
CA SER A 452 -27.33 5.00 6.82
C SER A 452 -28.80 5.41 6.66
N PRO A 453 -29.34 6.38 7.43
CA PRO A 453 -30.68 6.92 7.19
C PRO A 453 -30.91 7.41 5.74
N LEU A 454 -29.83 7.80 5.03
CA LEU A 454 -29.90 8.25 3.64
C LEU A 454 -29.82 7.11 2.61
N PHE A 455 -29.44 5.89 3.03
CA PHE A 455 -29.09 4.80 2.12
C PHE A 455 -30.24 4.40 1.20
N LYS A 456 -31.47 4.33 1.73
CA LYS A 456 -32.65 3.97 0.94
C LYS A 456 -32.90 4.92 -0.22
N ALA A 457 -32.83 6.23 0.03
CA ALA A 457 -33.06 7.24 -0.98
C ALA A 457 -31.95 7.23 -2.04
N GLU A 458 -30.69 7.11 -1.60
CA GLU A 458 -29.53 7.05 -2.49
C GLU A 458 -29.52 5.78 -3.35
N PHE A 459 -29.88 4.63 -2.79
CA PHE A 459 -30.01 3.39 -3.54
C PHE A 459 -31.06 3.51 -4.66
N GLN A 460 -32.27 3.99 -4.33
CA GLN A 460 -33.33 4.16 -5.32
C GLN A 460 -32.90 5.10 -6.46
N LYS A 461 -32.22 6.20 -6.12
CA LYS A 461 -31.69 7.17 -7.09
C LYS A 461 -30.66 6.56 -8.03
N ARG A 462 -29.75 5.74 -7.51
CA ARG A 462 -28.57 5.24 -8.23
C ARG A 462 -28.80 3.92 -8.96
N ARG A 463 -29.65 3.06 -8.40
CA ARG A 463 -29.94 1.71 -8.93
C ARG A 463 -31.26 1.66 -9.69
N GLY A 464 -32.18 2.60 -9.43
CA GLY A 464 -33.44 2.74 -10.16
C GLY A 464 -34.58 1.84 -9.67
N TYR A 465 -34.44 1.17 -8.52
CA TYR A 465 -35.48 0.33 -7.94
C TYR A 465 -35.49 0.38 -6.40
N ASN A 466 -36.61 -0.01 -5.80
CA ASN A 466 -36.80 0.00 -4.35
C ASN A 466 -36.13 -1.22 -3.72
N LEU A 467 -35.20 -0.99 -2.79
CA LEU A 467 -34.48 -2.06 -2.10
C LEU A 467 -35.34 -2.79 -1.06
N MET A 468 -36.40 -2.17 -0.53
CA MET A 468 -37.10 -2.67 0.65
C MET A 468 -37.65 -4.10 0.47
N PRO A 469 -38.30 -4.49 -0.66
CA PRO A 469 -38.73 -5.87 -0.87
C PRO A 469 -37.60 -6.90 -0.83
N TYR A 470 -36.37 -6.48 -1.13
CA TYR A 470 -35.17 -7.30 -1.20
C TYR A 470 -34.32 -7.25 0.08
N LEU A 471 -34.64 -6.37 1.03
CA LEU A 471 -33.89 -6.19 2.27
C LEU A 471 -33.61 -7.50 3.04
N PRO A 472 -34.52 -8.50 3.09
CA PRO A 472 -34.22 -9.80 3.71
C PRO A 472 -32.97 -10.49 3.17
N ILE A 473 -32.57 -10.24 1.92
CA ILE A 473 -31.35 -10.83 1.33
C ILE A 473 -30.08 -10.38 2.07
N MET A 474 -30.08 -9.17 2.69
CA MET A 474 -28.92 -8.70 3.46
C MET A 474 -28.62 -9.57 4.69
N THR A 475 -29.57 -10.38 5.14
CA THR A 475 -29.42 -11.32 6.26
C THR A 475 -28.98 -12.72 5.79
N GLY A 476 -28.59 -12.85 4.53
CA GLY A 476 -28.22 -14.11 3.89
C GLY A 476 -29.40 -14.94 3.37
N LEU A 477 -30.65 -14.48 3.48
CA LEU A 477 -31.82 -15.20 2.98
C LEU A 477 -31.85 -15.21 1.44
N PRO A 478 -31.87 -16.38 0.77
CA PRO A 478 -32.04 -16.43 -0.67
C PRO A 478 -33.48 -16.15 -1.07
N VAL A 479 -33.68 -15.20 -1.99
CA VAL A 479 -34.99 -14.74 -2.47
C VAL A 479 -35.02 -14.84 -4.00
N GLU A 480 -36.11 -15.39 -4.55
CA GLU A 480 -36.33 -15.74 -5.97
C GLU A 480 -35.34 -16.77 -6.56
N SER A 481 -34.05 -16.47 -6.52
CA SER A 481 -32.95 -17.36 -6.91
C SER A 481 -31.62 -16.86 -6.32
N ALA A 482 -30.58 -17.70 -6.36
CA ALA A 482 -29.22 -17.30 -6.01
C ALA A 482 -28.77 -16.07 -6.85
N ALA A 483 -28.95 -16.13 -8.17
CA ALA A 483 -28.58 -15.05 -9.08
C ALA A 483 -29.27 -13.71 -8.75
N VAL A 484 -30.59 -13.72 -8.45
CA VAL A 484 -31.33 -12.51 -8.08
C VAL A 484 -30.80 -11.92 -6.77
N SER A 485 -30.58 -12.78 -5.77
CA SER A 485 -30.08 -12.37 -4.45
C SER A 485 -28.70 -11.74 -4.56
N GLU A 486 -27.80 -12.33 -5.34
CA GLU A 486 -26.45 -11.83 -5.48
C GLU A 486 -26.34 -10.58 -6.35
N ASN A 487 -27.20 -10.42 -7.36
CA ASN A 487 -27.26 -9.18 -8.13
C ASN A 487 -27.78 -8.02 -7.26
N PHE A 488 -28.70 -8.29 -6.34
CA PHE A 488 -29.10 -7.30 -5.34
C PHE A 488 -27.94 -6.94 -4.39
N LEU A 489 -27.23 -7.95 -3.86
CA LEU A 489 -26.08 -7.72 -2.98
C LEU A 489 -24.94 -6.98 -3.69
N TYR A 490 -24.73 -7.23 -4.99
CA TYR A 490 -23.82 -6.44 -5.81
C TYR A 490 -24.24 -4.96 -5.85
N ASP A 491 -25.52 -4.67 -6.11
CA ASP A 491 -26.03 -3.30 -6.13
C ASP A 491 -25.92 -2.60 -4.76
N ILE A 492 -26.02 -3.35 -3.66
CA ILE A 492 -25.72 -2.85 -2.31
C ILE A 492 -24.26 -2.41 -2.21
N ARG A 493 -23.30 -3.27 -2.56
CA ARG A 493 -21.86 -2.93 -2.53
C ARG A 493 -21.50 -1.79 -3.47
N LYS A 494 -22.12 -1.74 -4.66
CA LYS A 494 -21.96 -0.63 -5.62
C LYS A 494 -22.44 0.70 -5.04
N THR A 495 -23.58 0.68 -4.35
CA THR A 495 -24.10 1.87 -3.67
C THR A 495 -23.19 2.32 -2.53
N ILE A 496 -22.68 1.39 -1.71
CA ILE A 496 -21.71 1.70 -0.64
C ILE A 496 -20.46 2.37 -1.23
N SER A 497 -19.84 1.74 -2.24
CA SER A 497 -18.62 2.25 -2.90
C SER A 497 -18.81 3.68 -3.44
N GLU A 498 -19.93 3.95 -4.10
CA GLU A 498 -20.23 5.29 -4.62
C GLU A 498 -20.52 6.31 -3.51
N LEU A 499 -21.15 5.91 -2.40
CA LEU A 499 -21.47 6.81 -1.29
C LEU A 499 -20.23 7.23 -0.50
N VAL A 500 -19.25 6.35 -0.30
CA VAL A 500 -17.94 6.72 0.28
C VAL A 500 -17.34 7.90 -0.51
N VAL A 501 -17.42 7.85 -1.84
CA VAL A 501 -16.84 8.88 -2.69
C VAL A 501 -17.68 10.15 -2.74
N ASP A 502 -18.99 10.01 -2.96
CA ASP A 502 -19.89 11.15 -3.16
C ASP A 502 -20.32 11.87 -1.89
N GLN A 503 -20.33 11.18 -0.73
CA GLN A 503 -20.76 11.75 0.55
C GLN A 503 -19.58 12.08 1.46
N PHE A 504 -18.60 11.18 1.63
CA PHE A 504 -17.43 11.46 2.47
C PHE A 504 -16.39 12.31 1.73
N TYR A 505 -15.74 11.76 0.70
CA TYR A 505 -14.61 12.44 0.04
C TYR A 505 -15.01 13.73 -0.66
N LYS A 506 -16.15 13.76 -1.37
CA LYS A 506 -16.62 14.98 -2.04
C LYS A 506 -16.99 16.09 -1.06
N THR A 507 -17.55 15.74 0.11
CA THR A 507 -17.85 16.71 1.17
C THR A 507 -16.57 17.27 1.76
N LEU A 508 -15.61 16.42 2.11
CA LEU A 508 -14.30 16.85 2.60
C LEU A 508 -13.54 17.70 1.58
N ALA A 509 -13.55 17.33 0.31
CA ALA A 509 -12.95 18.13 -0.76
C ALA A 509 -13.59 19.53 -0.88
N LYS A 510 -14.92 19.62 -0.74
CA LYS A 510 -15.62 20.91 -0.71
C LYS A 510 -15.21 21.75 0.50
N LEU A 511 -15.08 21.14 1.68
CA LEU A 511 -14.69 21.82 2.91
C LEU A 511 -13.22 22.28 2.86
N ALA A 512 -12.30 21.41 2.43
CA ALA A 512 -10.88 21.75 2.23
C ALA A 512 -10.72 22.90 1.22
N LYS A 513 -11.41 22.83 0.08
CA LYS A 513 -11.41 23.92 -0.92
C LYS A 513 -11.95 25.23 -0.36
N ALA A 514 -13.00 25.19 0.47
CA ALA A 514 -13.54 26.39 1.12
C ALA A 514 -12.52 27.06 2.05
N GLN A 515 -11.60 26.28 2.63
CA GLN A 515 -10.50 26.78 3.46
C GLN A 515 -9.21 27.07 2.67
N SER A 516 -9.20 26.84 1.35
CA SER A 516 -8.02 26.99 0.47
C SER A 516 -6.83 26.14 0.90
N VAL A 517 -7.08 24.92 1.39
CA VAL A 517 -6.03 23.96 1.79
C VAL A 517 -5.99 22.77 0.83
N THR A 518 -4.80 22.20 0.65
CA THR A 518 -4.60 20.98 -0.17
C THR A 518 -5.19 19.78 0.55
N PHE A 519 -6.00 18.98 -0.15
CA PHE A 519 -6.53 17.73 0.36
C PHE A 519 -5.66 16.54 -0.06
N THR A 520 -5.05 15.84 0.89
CA THR A 520 -4.31 14.60 0.64
C THR A 520 -5.01 13.40 1.29
N ALA A 521 -4.94 12.24 0.64
CA ALA A 521 -5.56 11.02 1.17
C ALA A 521 -4.79 9.75 0.81
N GLU A 522 -4.82 8.78 1.73
CA GLU A 522 -4.34 7.41 1.50
C GLU A 522 -5.46 6.45 1.07
N SER A 523 -5.21 5.14 1.18
CA SER A 523 -6.09 4.07 0.68
C SER A 523 -7.29 3.80 1.59
N ILE A 524 -8.41 3.41 0.96
CA ILE A 524 -9.63 2.93 1.62
C ILE A 524 -9.72 1.39 1.68
N ALA A 525 -9.05 0.72 0.75
CA ALA A 525 -8.89 -0.73 0.75
C ALA A 525 -7.71 -1.10 1.67
N PRO A 526 -7.67 -2.32 2.25
CA PRO A 526 -8.64 -3.40 2.11
C PRO A 526 -9.60 -3.53 3.32
N THR A 527 -10.08 -2.42 3.89
CA THR A 527 -10.94 -2.43 5.11
C THR A 527 -12.38 -2.00 4.84
N MET A 528 -12.59 -0.90 4.12
CA MET A 528 -13.92 -0.40 3.77
C MET A 528 -14.38 -0.91 2.41
N MET A 529 -15.64 -1.35 2.32
CA MET A 529 -16.25 -1.77 1.06
C MET A 529 -16.20 -0.68 -0.01
N SER A 530 -15.45 -0.93 -1.09
CA SER A 530 -15.11 0.15 -2.02
C SER A 530 -14.52 -0.32 -3.36
N ASP A 531 -14.46 0.62 -4.29
CA ASP A 531 -13.46 0.66 -5.37
C ASP A 531 -12.27 1.49 -4.87
N GLY A 532 -11.14 0.83 -4.58
CA GLY A 532 -9.95 1.44 -3.98
C GLY A 532 -9.31 2.56 -4.77
N LEU A 533 -9.64 2.73 -6.06
CA LEU A 533 -9.13 3.84 -6.87
C LEU A 533 -10.06 5.06 -6.85
N LEU A 534 -11.35 4.87 -6.59
CA LEU A 534 -12.39 5.83 -6.97
C LEU A 534 -12.34 7.13 -6.16
N HIS A 535 -11.91 7.11 -4.90
CA HIS A 535 -11.85 8.31 -4.06
C HIS A 535 -10.78 9.30 -4.52
N TYR A 536 -9.70 8.83 -5.15
CA TYR A 536 -8.59 9.67 -5.57
C TYR A 536 -8.99 10.77 -6.58
N LYS A 537 -10.14 10.63 -7.25
CA LYS A 537 -10.65 11.70 -8.13
C LYS A 537 -10.98 12.99 -7.37
N ASN A 538 -11.39 12.88 -6.10
CA ASN A 538 -11.81 14.00 -5.27
C ASN A 538 -10.68 14.63 -4.43
N VAL A 539 -9.48 14.05 -4.41
CA VAL A 539 -8.34 14.60 -3.63
C VAL A 539 -7.35 15.34 -4.54
N ASP A 540 -6.56 16.24 -3.97
CA ASP A 540 -5.54 16.99 -4.72
C ASP A 540 -4.26 16.17 -4.88
N VAL A 541 -3.87 15.44 -3.83
CA VAL A 541 -2.63 14.64 -3.78
C VAL A 541 -2.93 13.25 -3.22
N PRO A 542 -3.00 12.22 -4.08
CA PRO A 542 -3.00 10.82 -3.66
C PRO A 542 -1.72 10.46 -2.90
N MET A 543 -1.85 9.59 -1.90
CA MET A 543 -0.75 9.15 -1.05
C MET A 543 -0.77 7.62 -0.91
N GLY A 544 0.37 6.98 -1.16
CA GLY A 544 0.58 5.54 -0.92
C GLY A 544 1.42 5.29 0.33
N GLU A 545 1.81 4.05 0.58
CA GLU A 545 2.58 3.68 1.77
C GLU A 545 3.58 2.56 1.46
N PHE A 546 4.80 2.65 1.99
CA PHE A 546 5.78 1.56 1.88
C PHE A 546 6.61 1.38 3.16
N TRP A 547 6.87 0.12 3.49
CA TRP A 547 7.49 -0.26 4.75
C TRP A 547 8.94 -0.72 4.58
N LEU A 548 9.74 -0.47 5.61
CA LEU A 548 11.09 -1.00 5.73
C LEU A 548 11.06 -2.28 6.57
N ASN A 549 11.65 -3.36 6.05
CA ASN A 549 11.91 -4.61 6.77
C ASN A 549 10.68 -5.20 7.49
N SER A 550 9.47 -4.94 6.99
CA SER A 550 8.21 -5.28 7.66
C SER A 550 7.23 -5.95 6.69
N PRO A 551 7.60 -7.08 6.07
CA PRO A 551 6.84 -7.63 4.95
C PRO A 551 5.42 -8.09 5.31
N THR A 552 5.12 -8.28 6.61
CA THR A 552 3.76 -8.56 7.10
C THR A 552 2.84 -7.34 7.10
N HIS A 553 3.41 -6.14 7.20
CA HIS A 553 2.69 -4.86 7.31
C HIS A 553 2.86 -3.98 6.07
N ASP A 554 3.82 -4.31 5.19
CA ASP A 554 4.01 -3.60 3.92
C ASP A 554 2.73 -3.64 3.07
N LYS A 555 2.46 -2.54 2.36
CA LYS A 555 1.22 -2.30 1.61
C LYS A 555 1.48 -1.97 0.12
N PRO A 556 2.13 -2.86 -0.65
CA PRO A 556 2.44 -2.60 -2.05
C PRO A 556 1.20 -2.38 -2.93
N ASN A 557 0.03 -2.92 -2.57
CA ASN A 557 -1.21 -2.67 -3.29
C ASN A 557 -1.76 -1.25 -2.99
N ASP A 558 -1.61 -0.74 -1.76
CA ASP A 558 -1.92 0.66 -1.43
C ASP A 558 -1.04 1.64 -2.23
N MET A 559 0.23 1.29 -2.44
CA MET A 559 1.13 2.07 -3.31
C MET A 559 0.61 2.14 -4.75
N LEU A 560 0.20 1.00 -5.33
CA LEU A 560 -0.34 0.95 -6.68
C LEU A 560 -1.72 1.60 -6.80
N ASP A 561 -2.54 1.58 -5.75
CA ASP A 561 -3.81 2.29 -5.69
C ASP A 561 -3.60 3.79 -5.82
N ALA A 562 -2.69 4.36 -5.03
CA ALA A 562 -2.37 5.79 -5.06
C ALA A 562 -1.77 6.22 -6.40
N ILE A 563 -0.83 5.44 -6.94
CA ILE A 563 -0.16 5.76 -8.22
C ILE A 563 -1.15 5.65 -9.38
N SER A 564 -1.87 4.53 -9.48
CA SER A 564 -2.86 4.33 -10.55
C SER A 564 -3.97 5.39 -10.46
N GLY A 565 -4.50 5.63 -9.27
CA GLY A 565 -5.50 6.68 -9.02
C GLY A 565 -5.00 8.06 -9.43
N ALA A 566 -3.76 8.41 -9.09
CA ALA A 566 -3.16 9.67 -9.51
C ALA A 566 -3.06 9.79 -11.03
N HIS A 567 -2.53 8.77 -11.71
CA HIS A 567 -2.35 8.81 -13.16
C HIS A 567 -3.68 8.90 -13.91
N ILE A 568 -4.65 8.03 -13.59
CA ILE A 568 -5.93 8.00 -14.31
C ILE A 568 -6.78 9.25 -14.06
N TYR A 569 -6.66 9.90 -12.90
CA TYR A 569 -7.36 11.15 -12.57
C TYR A 569 -6.52 12.43 -12.71
N GLY A 570 -5.33 12.34 -13.32
CA GLY A 570 -4.52 13.51 -13.69
C GLY A 570 -3.89 14.27 -12.51
N LYS A 571 -3.58 13.59 -11.41
CA LYS A 571 -2.90 14.15 -10.25
C LYS A 571 -1.38 14.01 -10.43
N ASN A 572 -0.67 15.13 -10.53
CA ASN A 572 0.75 15.10 -10.86
C ASN A 572 1.66 14.79 -9.65
N ILE A 573 1.24 15.19 -8.45
CA ILE A 573 1.98 14.94 -7.21
C ILE A 573 1.41 13.70 -6.56
N ILE A 574 2.30 12.76 -6.21
CA ILE A 574 1.96 11.49 -5.58
C ILE A 574 2.84 11.37 -4.33
N GLN A 575 2.18 11.42 -3.18
CA GLN A 575 2.85 11.27 -1.90
C GLN A 575 3.05 9.81 -1.53
N ALA A 576 3.96 9.57 -0.58
CA ALA A 576 4.02 8.28 0.10
C ALA A 576 4.42 8.44 1.56
N GLU A 577 3.67 7.77 2.45
CA GLU A 577 4.17 7.40 3.76
C GLU A 577 5.38 6.46 3.58
N ALA A 578 6.52 6.89 4.10
CA ALA A 578 7.80 6.31 3.73
C ALA A 578 8.56 5.73 4.94
N PHE A 579 9.01 4.48 4.80
CA PHE A 579 9.90 3.76 5.72
C PHE A 579 9.28 3.34 7.06
N THR A 580 7.96 3.22 7.12
CA THR A 580 7.26 2.67 8.27
C THR A 580 7.84 1.30 8.62
N THR A 581 8.15 1.09 9.89
CA THR A 581 8.88 -0.12 10.33
C THR A 581 8.26 -0.67 11.59
N VAL A 582 7.69 -1.87 11.52
CA VAL A 582 6.93 -2.46 12.64
C VAL A 582 7.80 -2.67 13.88
N ARG A 583 9.09 -2.99 13.70
CA ARG A 583 10.08 -3.07 14.78
C ARG A 583 11.45 -2.65 14.30
N MET A 584 12.05 -1.72 15.02
CA MET A 584 13.36 -1.15 14.71
C MET A 584 14.47 -1.72 15.60
N ASP A 585 15.68 -1.76 15.04
CA ASP A 585 16.90 -2.22 15.71
C ASP A 585 17.96 -1.13 15.87
N TRP A 586 17.60 0.13 15.64
CA TRP A 586 18.51 1.28 15.75
C TRP A 586 19.76 1.16 14.86
N ASN A 587 19.69 0.37 13.79
CA ASN A 587 20.77 0.14 12.82
C ASN A 587 20.48 0.80 11.46
N GLU A 588 19.33 1.43 11.33
CA GLU A 588 18.80 2.05 10.12
C GLU A 588 19.57 3.35 9.81
N ASN A 589 19.96 3.52 8.55
CA ASN A 589 20.72 4.68 8.10
C ASN A 589 20.47 4.91 6.59
N PRO A 590 20.71 6.13 6.06
CA PRO A 590 20.39 6.44 4.67
C PRO A 590 20.91 5.44 3.62
N SER A 591 22.10 4.85 3.83
CA SER A 591 22.73 3.95 2.86
C SER A 591 21.93 2.66 2.63
N ASN A 592 21.35 2.08 3.70
CA ASN A 592 20.62 0.81 3.63
C ASN A 592 19.13 0.97 3.31
N MET A 593 18.63 2.21 3.26
CA MET A 593 17.26 2.54 2.90
C MET A 593 17.12 3.03 1.45
N LYS A 594 18.23 3.42 0.81
CA LYS A 594 18.22 4.05 -0.53
C LYS A 594 17.54 3.20 -1.61
N SER A 595 17.81 1.89 -1.67
CA SER A 595 17.20 1.04 -2.69
C SER A 595 15.67 0.93 -2.54
N LEU A 596 15.16 0.92 -1.29
CA LEU A 596 13.72 0.97 -1.00
C LEU A 596 13.08 2.28 -1.45
N GLN A 597 13.75 3.40 -1.20
CA GLN A 597 13.31 4.69 -1.73
C GLN A 597 13.23 4.67 -3.26
N ASP A 598 14.31 4.22 -3.90
CA ASP A 598 14.48 4.32 -5.34
C ASP A 598 13.50 3.44 -6.12
N ARG A 599 13.20 2.23 -5.62
CA ARG A 599 12.20 1.39 -6.29
C ARG A 599 10.79 1.96 -6.19
N ASN A 600 10.46 2.68 -5.11
CA ASN A 600 9.16 3.34 -5.00
C ASN A 600 9.09 4.59 -5.89
N TYR A 601 10.19 5.35 -6.03
CA TYR A 601 10.28 6.38 -7.08
C TYR A 601 10.07 5.80 -8.49
N ALA A 602 10.61 4.61 -8.75
CA ALA A 602 10.39 3.92 -10.02
C ALA A 602 8.95 3.42 -10.22
N LEU A 603 8.19 3.15 -9.14
CA LEU A 603 6.76 2.85 -9.25
C LEU A 603 5.97 4.08 -9.68
N GLY A 604 6.31 5.27 -9.17
CA GLY A 604 5.67 6.52 -9.61
C GLY A 604 5.59 7.63 -8.55
N ILE A 605 5.91 7.36 -7.28
CA ILE A 605 5.86 8.41 -6.25
C ILE A 605 6.85 9.52 -6.56
N ASN A 606 6.54 10.74 -6.14
CA ASN A 606 7.43 11.88 -6.36
C ASN A 606 7.41 12.89 -5.20
N LYS A 607 6.87 12.51 -4.03
CA LYS A 607 6.93 13.31 -2.80
C LYS A 607 6.89 12.44 -1.53
N LEU A 608 8.02 12.24 -0.88
CA LEU A 608 8.11 11.46 0.35
C LEU A 608 7.53 12.22 1.56
N VAL A 609 6.88 11.45 2.44
CA VAL A 609 6.52 11.83 3.80
C VAL A 609 7.14 10.80 4.74
N TYR A 610 8.23 11.15 5.40
CA TYR A 610 8.94 10.20 6.28
C TYR A 610 8.08 9.83 7.49
N HIS A 611 7.80 8.53 7.63
CA HIS A 611 7.27 7.93 8.85
C HIS A 611 8.46 7.40 9.67
N VAL A 612 8.80 7.96 10.83
CA VAL A 612 8.12 9.07 11.50
C VAL A 612 9.10 9.96 12.25
N PHE A 613 8.83 11.26 12.27
CA PHE A 613 9.46 12.19 13.18
C PHE A 613 8.65 12.21 14.48
N THR A 614 9.11 11.52 15.53
CA THR A 614 8.43 11.60 16.83
C THR A 614 8.92 12.82 17.61
N HIS A 615 8.00 13.58 18.19
CA HIS A 615 8.33 14.70 19.06
C HIS A 615 9.01 14.20 20.34
N ASN A 616 10.22 14.68 20.59
CA ASN A 616 10.92 14.46 21.85
C ASN A 616 10.79 15.72 22.75
N PRO A 617 10.03 15.68 23.86
CA PRO A 617 9.82 16.86 24.69
C PRO A 617 11.02 17.19 25.61
N TRP A 618 11.96 16.25 25.77
CA TRP A 618 13.15 16.42 26.61
C TRP A 618 14.34 16.95 25.81
N MET A 619 15.08 17.89 26.40
CA MET A 619 16.33 18.39 25.83
C MET A 619 17.56 17.60 26.31
N ASP A 620 17.39 16.77 27.35
CA ASP A 620 18.44 16.03 28.05
C ASP A 620 18.32 14.50 27.88
N ARG A 621 17.38 14.01 27.06
CA ARG A 621 17.20 12.58 26.76
C ARG A 621 17.41 12.27 25.29
N LYS A 622 18.32 11.35 25.00
CA LYS A 622 18.63 10.85 23.65
C LYS A 622 18.68 9.33 23.65
N PRO A 623 18.16 8.62 22.64
CA PRO A 623 17.43 9.14 21.48
C PRO A 623 16.03 9.71 21.77
N GLY A 624 15.52 9.54 22.99
CA GLY A 624 14.26 10.16 23.43
C GLY A 624 13.00 9.36 23.09
N MET A 625 11.89 10.09 22.91
CA MET A 625 10.57 9.54 22.61
C MET A 625 10.54 8.82 21.25
N THR A 626 9.77 7.74 21.16
CA THR A 626 9.42 7.03 19.91
C THR A 626 7.95 6.57 19.95
N LEU A 627 7.43 6.10 18.81
CA LEU A 627 6.12 5.46 18.71
C LEU A 627 6.16 3.99 19.18
N ASP A 628 6.42 3.78 20.47
CA ASP A 628 6.39 2.46 21.14
C ASP A 628 7.17 1.32 20.42
N GLY A 629 8.21 1.66 19.66
CA GLY A 629 9.06 0.71 18.92
C GLY A 629 8.84 0.65 17.40
N VAL A 630 7.85 1.38 16.87
CA VAL A 630 7.59 1.55 15.44
C VAL A 630 8.45 2.70 14.91
N GLY A 631 9.13 2.48 13.78
CA GLY A 631 9.97 3.46 13.11
C GLY A 631 9.44 3.88 11.74
N LEU A 632 10.25 4.49 10.89
CA LEU A 632 11.65 4.90 11.09
C LEU A 632 11.80 5.90 12.23
N TYR A 633 12.87 5.79 13.02
CA TYR A 633 13.20 6.77 14.06
C TYR A 633 13.85 8.01 13.42
N PHE A 634 13.09 8.78 12.64
CA PHE A 634 13.57 9.90 11.84
C PHE A 634 13.41 11.23 12.59
N GLN A 635 14.21 11.46 13.64
CA GLN A 635 14.10 12.66 14.48
C GLN A 635 15.45 13.31 14.80
N ARG A 636 15.42 14.55 15.33
CA ARG A 636 16.59 15.41 15.60
C ARG A 636 17.70 14.76 16.42
N ASP A 637 17.36 13.77 17.24
CA ASP A 637 18.27 13.08 18.15
C ASP A 637 18.93 11.83 17.52
N GLN A 638 18.70 11.54 16.25
CA GLN A 638 19.48 10.55 15.51
C GLN A 638 20.96 10.95 15.45
N THR A 639 21.86 9.98 15.63
CA THR A 639 23.31 10.21 15.55
C THR A 639 23.70 10.87 14.24
N TRP A 640 23.09 10.44 13.14
CA TRP A 640 23.36 10.89 11.79
C TRP A 640 22.50 12.08 11.33
N TRP A 641 21.64 12.68 12.17
CA TRP A 641 20.68 13.72 11.74
C TRP A 641 21.33 14.82 10.89
N LYS A 642 22.42 15.41 11.38
CA LYS A 642 23.11 16.52 10.69
C LYS A 642 23.72 16.10 9.35
N ALA A 643 24.40 14.96 9.30
CA ALA A 643 24.95 14.41 8.04
C ALA A 643 23.81 13.98 7.09
N GLY A 644 22.68 13.55 7.65
CA GLY A 644 21.46 13.11 6.99
C GLY A 644 20.85 14.13 6.02
N LYS A 645 21.21 15.41 6.14
CA LYS A 645 20.86 16.43 5.14
C LYS A 645 21.24 16.00 3.72
N ALA A 646 22.35 15.30 3.53
CA ALA A 646 22.78 14.83 2.20
C ALA A 646 21.79 13.83 1.56
N TRP A 647 21.08 13.05 2.38
CA TRP A 647 20.03 12.15 1.92
C TRP A 647 18.74 12.89 1.56
N ILE A 648 18.41 13.93 2.33
CA ILE A 648 17.24 14.78 2.09
C ILE A 648 17.45 15.63 0.83
N ASP A 649 18.66 16.14 0.61
CA ASP A 649 19.02 16.85 -0.63
C ASP A 649 18.92 15.92 -1.86
N TYR A 650 19.28 14.65 -1.71
CA TYR A 650 19.07 13.63 -2.75
C TYR A 650 17.57 13.43 -3.04
N ALA A 651 16.74 13.35 -2.00
CA ALA A 651 15.29 13.24 -2.14
C ALA A 651 14.71 14.47 -2.85
N GLU A 652 15.06 15.68 -2.42
CA GLU A 652 14.58 16.93 -3.03
C GLU A 652 14.90 17.01 -4.52
N ARG A 653 16.16 16.74 -4.90
CA ARG A 653 16.60 16.79 -6.31
C ARG A 653 15.91 15.74 -7.17
N THR A 654 15.75 14.54 -6.63
CA THR A 654 15.08 13.43 -7.32
C THR A 654 13.59 13.74 -7.52
N GLN A 655 12.92 14.19 -6.47
CA GLN A 655 11.52 14.61 -6.52
C GLN A 655 11.29 15.78 -7.49
N ASN A 656 12.23 16.72 -7.56
CA ASN A 656 12.14 17.85 -8.50
C ASN A 656 11.99 17.38 -9.95
N LEU A 657 12.83 16.43 -10.38
CA LEU A 657 12.76 15.87 -11.73
C LEU A 657 11.55 14.94 -11.91
N LEU A 658 11.21 14.15 -10.89
CA LEU A 658 10.06 13.24 -10.92
C LEU A 658 8.69 13.94 -10.84
N GLN A 659 8.65 15.24 -10.62
CA GLN A 659 7.43 16.06 -10.67
C GLN A 659 7.24 16.77 -12.01
N GLN A 660 8.21 16.71 -12.94
CA GLN A 660 8.13 17.43 -14.21
C GLN A 660 7.31 16.66 -15.25
N GLY A 661 6.47 17.37 -15.99
CA GLY A 661 5.70 16.78 -17.09
C GLY A 661 4.75 15.68 -16.63
N LYS A 662 4.49 14.70 -17.49
CA LYS A 662 3.61 13.56 -17.23
C LYS A 662 4.41 12.25 -17.16
N PRO A 663 3.96 11.25 -16.38
CA PRO A 663 4.50 9.90 -16.48
C PRO A 663 4.23 9.31 -17.86
N VAL A 664 5.12 8.43 -18.33
CA VAL A 664 4.96 7.68 -19.59
C VAL A 664 4.61 6.24 -19.25
N VAL A 665 3.36 5.86 -19.48
CA VAL A 665 2.81 4.54 -19.16
C VAL A 665 2.03 4.04 -20.37
N ASP A 666 2.51 2.98 -21.03
CA ASP A 666 1.93 2.53 -22.30
C ASP A 666 0.75 1.56 -22.12
N ILE A 667 0.56 0.98 -20.93
CA ILE A 667 -0.38 -0.12 -20.67
C ILE A 667 -1.35 0.28 -19.54
N ALA A 668 -2.65 0.00 -19.72
CA ALA A 668 -3.64 0.12 -18.66
C ALA A 668 -4.32 -1.24 -18.41
N VAL A 669 -4.46 -1.65 -17.14
CA VAL A 669 -5.02 -2.93 -16.72
C VAL A 669 -6.37 -2.72 -16.02
N PHE A 670 -7.43 -3.33 -16.55
CA PHE A 670 -8.78 -3.17 -16.01
C PHE A 670 -8.93 -3.91 -14.69
N THR A 671 -9.48 -3.24 -13.68
CA THR A 671 -9.68 -3.82 -12.33
C THR A 671 -10.88 -4.78 -12.24
N GLY A 672 -11.71 -4.87 -13.29
CA GLY A 672 -12.97 -5.60 -13.26
C GLY A 672 -14.12 -4.81 -12.63
N GLU A 673 -15.29 -5.45 -12.54
CA GLU A 673 -16.51 -4.86 -11.98
C GLU A 673 -16.95 -5.47 -10.64
N GLU A 674 -16.26 -6.49 -10.13
CA GLU A 674 -16.49 -7.00 -8.77
C GLU A 674 -16.31 -5.89 -7.73
N LEU A 675 -16.99 -6.05 -6.58
CA LEU A 675 -16.83 -5.20 -5.42
C LEU A 675 -16.65 -6.05 -4.16
N PRO A 676 -15.70 -5.72 -3.28
CA PRO A 676 -14.75 -4.62 -3.43
C PRO A 676 -13.74 -4.90 -4.56
N ARG A 677 -13.04 -3.86 -5.02
CA ARG A 677 -11.94 -3.98 -6.00
C ARG A 677 -10.88 -2.93 -5.72
N ARG A 678 -9.69 -3.12 -6.29
CA ARG A 678 -8.55 -2.20 -6.20
C ARG A 678 -7.57 -2.45 -7.35
N SER A 679 -6.41 -1.80 -7.35
CA SER A 679 -5.36 -2.03 -8.34
C SER A 679 -4.88 -3.50 -8.36
N VAL A 680 -4.34 -3.90 -9.50
CA VAL A 680 -3.90 -5.28 -9.75
C VAL A 680 -2.40 -5.37 -9.56
N LEU A 681 -1.94 -6.17 -8.59
CA LEU A 681 -0.51 -6.42 -8.37
C LEU A 681 0.12 -7.18 -9.55
N PRO A 682 1.43 -6.98 -9.85
CA PRO A 682 2.10 -7.62 -10.97
C PRO A 682 2.07 -9.16 -10.92
N ASP A 683 2.14 -9.76 -9.72
CA ASP A 683 2.09 -11.23 -9.54
C ASP A 683 0.76 -11.83 -10.01
N ARG A 684 -0.31 -11.03 -10.03
CA ARG A 684 -1.65 -11.44 -10.48
C ARG A 684 -1.82 -11.39 -12.00
N LEU A 685 -0.85 -10.86 -12.73
CA LEU A 685 -0.89 -10.73 -14.19
C LEU A 685 -0.11 -11.81 -14.94
N LEU A 686 0.56 -12.73 -14.23
CA LEU A 686 1.38 -13.78 -14.83
C LEU A 686 0.60 -14.70 -15.76
N GLU A 687 -0.63 -15.05 -15.40
CA GLU A 687 -1.49 -15.90 -16.22
C GLU A 687 -2.04 -15.15 -17.45
N ILE A 688 -2.01 -13.82 -17.42
CA ILE A 688 -2.51 -12.97 -18.51
C ILE A 688 -1.39 -12.62 -19.49
N LEU A 689 -0.19 -12.31 -18.99
CA LEU A 689 0.96 -11.83 -19.77
C LEU A 689 2.23 -12.69 -19.57
N PRO A 690 2.16 -14.04 -19.60
CA PRO A 690 3.29 -14.89 -19.22
C PRO A 690 4.55 -14.67 -20.06
N GLY A 691 4.38 -14.35 -21.36
CA GLY A 691 5.51 -14.07 -22.26
C GLY A 691 6.29 -12.80 -21.86
N ILE A 692 5.58 -11.78 -21.38
CA ILE A 692 6.15 -10.48 -21.00
C ILE A 692 6.96 -10.59 -19.70
N PHE A 693 6.40 -11.28 -18.70
CA PHE A 693 7.09 -11.54 -17.44
C PHE A 693 8.26 -12.52 -17.60
N GLY A 694 8.16 -13.43 -18.57
CA GLY A 694 9.16 -14.43 -18.92
C GLY A 694 9.10 -15.72 -18.08
N ALA A 695 9.54 -16.82 -18.71
CA ALA A 695 9.38 -18.17 -18.18
C ALA A 695 10.04 -18.39 -16.80
N ASP A 696 11.15 -17.72 -16.50
CA ASP A 696 11.83 -17.83 -15.21
C ASP A 696 11.03 -17.24 -14.05
N VAL A 697 10.30 -16.13 -14.28
CA VAL A 697 9.43 -15.51 -13.29
C VAL A 697 8.17 -16.36 -13.09
N VAL A 698 7.56 -16.82 -14.19
CA VAL A 698 6.39 -17.72 -14.16
C VAL A 698 6.71 -18.98 -13.37
N GLU A 699 7.87 -19.61 -13.60
CA GLU A 699 8.28 -20.81 -12.88
C GLU A 699 8.61 -20.52 -11.39
N SER A 700 9.23 -19.37 -11.07
CA SER A 700 9.48 -19.01 -9.67
C SER A 700 8.18 -18.78 -8.90
N GLU A 701 7.18 -18.18 -9.53
CA GLU A 701 5.90 -17.89 -8.90
C GLU A 701 5.05 -19.13 -8.75
N LYS A 702 5.08 -20.05 -9.72
CA LYS A 702 4.49 -21.37 -9.57
C LYS A 702 5.04 -22.11 -8.34
N LYS A 703 6.36 -22.04 -8.11
CA LYS A 703 7.00 -22.63 -6.91
C LYS A 703 6.59 -21.92 -5.63
N ARG A 704 6.58 -20.58 -5.62
CA ARG A 704 6.17 -19.78 -4.46
C ARG A 704 4.73 -20.08 -4.05
N LEU A 705 3.81 -20.09 -5.02
CA LEU A 705 2.38 -20.32 -4.80
C LEU A 705 2.04 -21.78 -4.46
N ALA A 706 2.84 -22.74 -4.92
CA ALA A 706 2.73 -24.14 -4.47
C ALA A 706 2.98 -24.28 -2.95
N ASN A 707 3.76 -23.35 -2.37
CA ASN A 707 3.96 -23.18 -0.93
C ASN A 707 4.26 -24.49 -0.16
N VAL A 708 5.03 -25.39 -0.77
CA VAL A 708 5.26 -26.75 -0.25
C VAL A 708 5.92 -26.68 1.13
N GLY A 709 5.28 -27.28 2.13
CA GLY A 709 5.76 -27.33 3.51
C GLY A 709 5.50 -26.06 4.32
N GLU A 710 4.76 -25.10 3.75
CA GLU A 710 4.32 -23.84 4.38
C GLU A 710 5.42 -23.16 5.23
N PRO A 711 6.60 -22.88 4.64
CA PRO A 711 7.76 -22.41 5.37
C PRO A 711 7.48 -21.10 6.10
N LEU A 712 8.11 -20.93 7.26
CA LEU A 712 8.04 -19.71 8.05
C LEU A 712 9.39 -18.98 8.03
N ARG A 713 9.34 -17.65 8.04
CA ARG A 713 10.50 -16.79 8.26
C ARG A 713 10.21 -15.76 9.35
N GLN A 714 11.26 -15.13 9.87
CA GLN A 714 11.14 -14.12 10.92
C GLN A 714 11.81 -12.82 10.48
N ILE A 715 10.99 -11.87 10.03
CA ILE A 715 11.42 -10.54 9.59
C ILE A 715 10.33 -9.52 9.99
N PRO A 716 10.65 -8.49 10.78
CA PRO A 716 11.88 -8.33 11.55
C PRO A 716 11.94 -9.34 12.71
N SER A 717 12.98 -9.27 13.55
CA SER A 717 13.12 -10.16 14.70
C SER A 717 11.86 -10.19 15.59
N GLY A 718 11.42 -11.41 15.92
CA GLY A 718 10.20 -11.67 16.68
C GLY A 718 8.88 -11.51 15.92
N VAL A 719 8.88 -11.38 14.59
CA VAL A 719 7.67 -11.37 13.74
C VAL A 719 7.71 -12.56 12.77
N THR A 720 7.14 -13.69 13.22
CA THR A 720 7.12 -14.94 12.45
C THR A 720 5.91 -14.99 11.50
N HIS A 721 6.16 -15.26 10.23
CA HIS A 721 5.14 -15.25 9.17
C HIS A 721 5.49 -16.22 8.03
N SER A 722 4.57 -16.42 7.09
CA SER A 722 4.77 -17.22 5.88
C SER A 722 5.96 -16.71 5.08
N ALA A 723 6.92 -17.58 4.75
CA ALA A 723 8.13 -17.20 4.04
C ALA A 723 7.90 -16.87 2.56
N ASN A 724 6.80 -17.38 2.00
CA ASN A 724 6.46 -17.27 0.57
C ASN A 724 5.47 -16.14 0.26
N ILE A 725 5.28 -15.18 1.17
CA ILE A 725 4.58 -13.94 0.83
C ILE A 725 5.31 -13.23 -0.32
N ALA A 726 4.56 -12.54 -1.19
CA ALA A 726 5.17 -11.82 -2.30
C ALA A 726 5.98 -10.63 -1.77
N ASP A 727 7.28 -10.59 -2.04
CA ASP A 727 8.16 -9.49 -1.63
C ASP A 727 8.28 -8.44 -2.74
N PRO A 728 7.88 -7.17 -2.53
CA PRO A 728 7.93 -6.13 -3.56
C PRO A 728 9.32 -5.90 -4.16
N GLU A 729 10.39 -6.17 -3.41
CA GLU A 729 11.76 -6.07 -3.93
C GLU A 729 12.03 -7.05 -5.09
N ASN A 730 11.28 -8.14 -5.21
CA ASN A 730 11.39 -9.12 -6.30
C ASN A 730 10.60 -8.73 -7.55
N TRP A 731 9.81 -7.66 -7.48
CA TRP A 731 8.93 -7.17 -8.55
C TRP A 731 9.41 -5.87 -9.19
N VAL A 732 10.73 -5.61 -9.18
CA VAL A 732 11.35 -4.45 -9.82
C VAL A 732 11.38 -4.64 -11.34
N ASN A 733 10.83 -3.68 -12.09
CA ASN A 733 10.71 -3.72 -13.56
C ASN A 733 10.10 -5.05 -14.07
N PRO A 734 8.88 -5.40 -13.60
CA PRO A 734 8.37 -6.75 -13.76
C PRO A 734 7.93 -7.03 -15.21
N LEU A 735 7.58 -6.00 -15.98
CA LEU A 735 7.24 -6.09 -17.40
C LEU A 735 8.44 -5.85 -18.34
N ARG A 736 9.68 -5.84 -17.81
CA ARG A 736 10.94 -5.84 -18.58
C ARG A 736 11.05 -4.72 -19.63
N GLY A 737 10.71 -3.49 -19.24
CA GLY A 737 10.83 -2.30 -20.08
C GLY A 737 9.52 -1.58 -20.43
N TYR A 738 8.41 -2.04 -19.85
CA TYR A 738 7.10 -1.38 -19.91
C TYR A 738 6.64 -1.00 -18.50
N ALA A 739 5.78 0.02 -18.42
CA ALA A 739 5.03 0.40 -17.23
C ALA A 739 3.53 0.19 -17.47
N TYR A 740 2.77 0.00 -16.40
CA TYR A 740 1.31 -0.08 -16.45
C TYR A 740 0.65 0.66 -15.29
N ASP A 741 -0.57 1.12 -15.50
CA ASP A 741 -1.50 1.56 -14.46
C ASP A 741 -2.67 0.60 -14.36
N SER A 742 -3.29 0.50 -13.19
CA SER A 742 -4.64 -0.06 -13.09
C SER A 742 -5.70 1.00 -13.42
N PHE A 743 -6.82 0.61 -14.03
CA PHE A 743 -7.93 1.52 -14.30
C PHE A 743 -9.27 0.88 -14.00
N ASN A 744 -10.21 1.70 -13.51
CA ASN A 744 -11.51 1.26 -13.03
C ASN A 744 -12.64 1.57 -14.04
N PRO A 745 -13.88 1.09 -13.78
CA PRO A 745 -15.03 1.39 -14.63
C PRO A 745 -15.35 2.89 -14.80
N ASP A 746 -15.03 3.73 -13.81
CA ASP A 746 -15.32 5.18 -13.83
C ASP A 746 -14.60 5.87 -15.01
N VAL A 747 -13.28 5.72 -15.11
CA VAL A 747 -12.50 6.33 -16.22
C VAL A 747 -12.72 5.63 -17.56
N LEU A 748 -13.04 4.33 -17.56
CA LEU A 748 -13.38 3.61 -18.80
C LEU A 748 -14.64 4.18 -19.46
N SER A 749 -15.65 4.52 -18.65
CA SER A 749 -16.94 5.01 -19.13
C SER A 749 -16.85 6.28 -20.00
N THR A 750 -15.85 7.13 -19.74
CA THR A 750 -15.61 8.39 -20.49
C THR A 750 -14.42 8.32 -21.46
N ALA A 751 -13.70 7.20 -21.50
CA ALA A 751 -12.53 7.01 -22.35
C ALA A 751 -12.86 7.17 -23.84
N LYS A 752 -11.86 7.61 -24.62
CA LYS A 752 -11.97 7.78 -26.08
C LYS A 752 -10.73 7.22 -26.77
N VAL A 753 -10.77 7.06 -28.09
CA VAL A 753 -9.60 6.70 -28.89
C VAL A 753 -9.14 7.89 -29.72
N GLU A 754 -7.87 8.26 -29.58
CA GLU A 754 -7.20 9.29 -30.38
C GLU A 754 -5.91 8.72 -30.96
N ASN A 755 -5.75 8.76 -32.29
CA ASN A 755 -4.58 8.21 -32.99
C ASN A 755 -4.27 6.73 -32.66
N GLY A 756 -5.31 5.93 -32.36
CA GLY A 756 -5.17 4.52 -31.99
C GLY A 756 -4.75 4.28 -30.53
N GLU A 757 -4.65 5.33 -29.73
CA GLU A 757 -4.37 5.27 -28.29
C GLU A 757 -5.64 5.58 -27.49
N VAL A 758 -5.81 4.95 -26.34
CA VAL A 758 -6.94 5.21 -25.43
C VAL A 758 -6.59 6.37 -24.53
N VAL A 759 -7.42 7.42 -24.56
CA VAL A 759 -7.24 8.65 -23.80
C VAL A 759 -8.36 8.76 -22.76
N PHE A 760 -7.97 8.90 -21.49
CA PHE A 760 -8.90 9.20 -20.40
C PHE A 760 -9.14 10.70 -20.28
N GLU A 761 -10.20 11.11 -19.57
CA GLU A 761 -10.58 12.52 -19.41
C GLU A 761 -9.47 13.39 -18.79
N SER A 762 -8.61 12.79 -17.96
CA SER A 762 -7.40 13.42 -17.40
C SER A 762 -6.32 13.74 -18.44
N GLY A 763 -6.43 13.19 -19.65
CA GLY A 763 -5.38 13.19 -20.66
C GLY A 763 -4.24 12.22 -20.37
N ALA A 764 -4.48 11.19 -19.54
CA ALA A 764 -3.66 9.99 -19.51
C ALA A 764 -3.91 9.18 -20.78
N THR A 765 -2.86 8.61 -21.37
CA THR A 765 -2.91 8.01 -22.70
C THR A 765 -2.20 6.66 -22.69
N TYR A 766 -2.89 5.63 -23.21
CA TYR A 766 -2.43 4.24 -23.17
C TYR A 766 -2.52 3.61 -24.56
N LYS A 767 -1.51 2.83 -24.92
CA LYS A 767 -1.45 2.13 -26.22
C LYS A 767 -2.12 0.77 -26.20
N VAL A 768 -2.16 0.13 -25.03
CA VAL A 768 -2.75 -1.20 -24.84
C VAL A 768 -3.62 -1.20 -23.60
N LEU A 769 -4.86 -1.66 -23.75
CA LEU A 769 -5.69 -2.05 -22.61
C LEU A 769 -5.57 -3.55 -22.36
N VAL A 770 -5.45 -3.95 -21.10
CA VAL A 770 -5.49 -5.35 -20.66
C VAL A 770 -6.75 -5.54 -19.85
N PHE A 771 -7.55 -6.52 -20.20
CA PHE A 771 -8.75 -6.94 -19.47
C PHE A 771 -8.51 -8.34 -18.92
N PRO A 772 -8.04 -8.44 -17.66
CA PRO A 772 -7.87 -9.72 -17.00
C PRO A 772 -9.20 -10.45 -16.85
N GLY A 773 -9.16 -11.77 -16.92
CA GLY A 773 -10.31 -12.65 -16.73
C GLY A 773 -10.36 -13.11 -15.28
N ALA A 774 -10.30 -14.43 -15.10
CA ALA A 774 -10.23 -15.03 -13.77
C ALA A 774 -9.04 -14.46 -12.94
N MET A 775 -9.33 -13.89 -11.77
CA MET A 775 -8.33 -13.48 -10.79
C MET A 775 -8.82 -13.78 -9.38
N LYS A 776 -7.91 -13.87 -8.40
CA LYS A 776 -8.28 -14.06 -6.98
C LYS A 776 -9.22 -12.97 -6.45
N MET A 777 -9.01 -11.72 -6.89
CA MET A 777 -9.84 -10.55 -6.56
C MET A 777 -11.01 -10.34 -7.54
N ASN A 778 -11.10 -11.14 -8.59
CA ASN A 778 -12.22 -11.13 -9.54
C ASN A 778 -12.66 -12.58 -9.84
N PRO A 779 -13.11 -13.35 -8.84
CA PRO A 779 -13.48 -14.76 -9.04
C PRO A 779 -14.76 -14.91 -9.85
N ASN A 780 -15.52 -13.84 -10.03
CA ASN A 780 -16.81 -13.79 -10.73
C ASN A 780 -16.71 -13.06 -12.08
N TYR A 781 -15.55 -13.17 -12.75
CA TYR A 781 -15.24 -12.53 -14.03
C TYR A 781 -16.27 -12.78 -15.15
N GLN A 782 -17.08 -13.83 -15.02
CA GLN A 782 -18.17 -14.13 -15.95
C GLN A 782 -19.30 -13.08 -15.90
N TYR A 783 -19.32 -12.20 -14.91
CA TYR A 783 -20.32 -11.16 -14.74
C TYR A 783 -19.75 -9.79 -15.13
N MET A 784 -20.37 -9.14 -16.11
CA MET A 784 -20.00 -7.80 -16.57
C MET A 784 -21.27 -7.03 -16.96
N SER A 785 -21.30 -5.73 -16.72
CA SER A 785 -22.42 -4.86 -17.09
C SER A 785 -22.45 -4.65 -18.60
N PHE A 786 -23.65 -4.41 -19.12
CA PHE A 786 -23.82 -4.10 -20.54
C PHE A 786 -23.07 -2.82 -20.91
N GLU A 787 -23.09 -1.81 -20.03
CA GLU A 787 -22.43 -0.52 -20.24
C GLU A 787 -20.92 -0.67 -20.46
N ILE A 788 -20.25 -1.56 -19.72
CA ILE A 788 -18.80 -1.81 -19.87
C ILE A 788 -18.50 -2.60 -21.14
N VAL A 789 -19.30 -3.62 -21.45
CA VAL A 789 -19.13 -4.40 -22.70
C VAL A 789 -19.36 -3.52 -23.94
N GLU A 790 -20.37 -2.66 -23.90
CA GLU A 790 -20.68 -1.70 -24.96
C GLU A 790 -19.54 -0.69 -25.13
N LYS A 791 -19.07 -0.09 -24.04
CA LYS A 791 -17.97 0.87 -24.09
C LYS A 791 -16.67 0.24 -24.60
N LEU A 792 -16.36 -0.99 -24.19
CA LEU A 792 -15.22 -1.73 -24.72
C LEU A 792 -15.35 -1.97 -26.23
N SER A 793 -16.54 -2.37 -26.71
CA SER A 793 -16.82 -2.53 -28.14
C SER A 793 -16.60 -1.24 -28.91
N GLU A 794 -17.09 -0.11 -28.39
CA GLU A 794 -16.90 1.23 -28.96
C GLU A 794 -15.41 1.59 -29.11
N LEU A 795 -14.63 1.42 -28.03
CA LEU A 795 -13.19 1.72 -28.05
C LEU A 795 -12.42 0.84 -29.04
N ILE A 796 -12.69 -0.46 -29.05
CA ILE A 796 -12.04 -1.38 -30.01
C ILE A 796 -12.39 -0.96 -31.44
N LYS A 797 -13.68 -0.74 -31.75
CA LYS A 797 -14.11 -0.32 -33.09
C LYS A 797 -13.46 1.00 -33.52
N SER A 798 -13.16 1.88 -32.57
CA SER A 798 -12.54 3.19 -32.79
C SER A 798 -11.01 3.14 -32.93
N GLY A 799 -10.36 2.00 -32.66
CA GLY A 799 -8.92 1.83 -32.89
C GLY A 799 -8.12 1.30 -31.69
N ALA A 800 -8.76 1.03 -30.55
CA ALA A 800 -8.05 0.53 -29.38
C ALA A 800 -7.44 -0.87 -29.62
N LYS A 801 -6.27 -1.10 -29.03
CA LYS A 801 -5.64 -2.43 -28.94
C LYS A 801 -5.88 -3.01 -27.57
N VAL A 802 -6.46 -4.19 -27.51
CA VAL A 802 -6.90 -4.79 -26.25
C VAL A 802 -6.41 -6.22 -26.14
N ILE A 803 -5.80 -6.57 -25.00
CA ILE A 803 -5.53 -7.94 -24.59
C ILE A 803 -6.70 -8.41 -23.74
N LEU A 804 -7.46 -9.39 -24.23
CA LEU A 804 -8.67 -9.92 -23.59
C LEU A 804 -8.47 -11.36 -23.15
N ALA A 805 -8.78 -11.62 -21.89
CA ALA A 805 -8.89 -12.97 -21.35
C ALA A 805 -10.31 -13.53 -21.53
N ASP A 806 -10.89 -14.08 -20.47
CA ASP A 806 -12.14 -14.84 -20.53
C ASP A 806 -13.35 -14.01 -20.98
N LYS A 807 -14.32 -14.69 -21.60
CA LYS A 807 -15.59 -14.13 -22.08
C LYS A 807 -16.57 -13.93 -20.89
N PRO A 808 -17.22 -12.77 -20.76
CA PRO A 808 -18.34 -12.62 -19.82
C PRO A 808 -19.56 -13.41 -20.31
N MET A 809 -20.26 -14.05 -19.38
CA MET A 809 -21.40 -14.92 -19.66
C MET A 809 -22.72 -14.35 -19.15
N TYR A 810 -22.65 -13.43 -18.18
CA TYR A 810 -23.83 -12.92 -17.47
C TYR A 810 -23.72 -11.42 -17.25
N GLN A 811 -24.88 -10.78 -17.10
CA GLN A 811 -24.98 -9.38 -16.70
C GLN A 811 -24.89 -9.23 -15.18
N ILE A 812 -24.11 -8.26 -14.72
CA ILE A 812 -23.96 -7.95 -13.29
C ILE A 812 -24.98 -6.89 -12.84
N GLY A 813 -25.48 -7.02 -11.61
CA GLY A 813 -26.51 -6.12 -11.05
C GLY A 813 -27.92 -6.45 -11.55
N LYS A 814 -28.94 -5.81 -10.94
CA LYS A 814 -30.35 -6.09 -11.29
C LYS A 814 -30.85 -5.35 -12.52
N LYS A 815 -30.27 -4.19 -12.84
CA LYS A 815 -30.59 -3.46 -14.07
C LYS A 815 -29.87 -4.14 -15.23
N GLN A 816 -30.63 -4.77 -16.13
CA GLN A 816 -30.10 -5.57 -17.23
C GLN A 816 -30.83 -5.23 -18.54
N VAL A 817 -30.11 -5.33 -19.65
CA VAL A 817 -30.71 -5.32 -20.99
C VAL A 817 -31.17 -6.72 -21.38
N LYS A 818 -31.81 -6.88 -22.55
CA LYS A 818 -32.20 -8.20 -23.05
C LYS A 818 -30.94 -9.05 -23.26
N VAL A 819 -30.99 -10.33 -22.87
CA VAL A 819 -29.87 -11.27 -23.06
C VAL A 819 -29.38 -11.31 -24.51
N THR A 820 -30.29 -11.25 -25.48
CA THR A 820 -29.94 -11.20 -26.91
C THR A 820 -29.14 -9.96 -27.31
N GLU A 821 -29.34 -8.83 -26.63
CA GLU A 821 -28.62 -7.57 -26.87
C GLU A 821 -27.22 -7.62 -26.25
N PHE A 822 -27.13 -8.09 -25.01
CA PHE A 822 -25.85 -8.35 -24.35
C PHE A 822 -25.00 -9.35 -25.13
N ASP A 823 -25.55 -10.53 -25.44
CA ASP A 823 -24.86 -11.60 -26.15
C ASP A 823 -24.38 -11.16 -27.54
N LYS A 824 -25.14 -10.29 -28.22
CA LYS A 824 -24.73 -9.73 -29.49
C LYS A 824 -23.41 -8.98 -29.35
N VAL A 825 -23.31 -8.02 -28.43
CA VAL A 825 -22.09 -7.22 -28.24
C VAL A 825 -20.94 -8.07 -27.68
N VAL A 826 -21.22 -9.01 -26.76
CA VAL A 826 -20.19 -9.94 -26.28
C VAL A 826 -19.65 -10.80 -27.42
N ASN A 827 -20.51 -11.37 -28.28
CA ASN A 827 -20.07 -12.19 -29.40
C ASN A 827 -19.32 -11.38 -30.47
N GLU A 828 -19.63 -10.08 -30.64
CA GLU A 828 -18.84 -9.18 -31.49
C GLU A 828 -17.37 -9.10 -31.03
N ILE A 829 -17.11 -9.12 -29.72
CA ILE A 829 -15.77 -9.03 -29.14
C ILE A 829 -15.12 -10.42 -29.04
N TRP A 830 -15.73 -11.36 -28.30
CA TRP A 830 -15.13 -12.67 -27.96
C TRP A 830 -15.46 -13.80 -28.94
N GLY A 831 -16.48 -13.67 -29.77
CA GLY A 831 -16.86 -14.69 -30.76
C GLY A 831 -16.00 -14.68 -32.02
N GLY A 832 -16.26 -15.61 -32.94
CA GLY A 832 -15.55 -15.71 -34.22
C GLY A 832 -14.13 -16.30 -34.12
N ASN A 833 -13.46 -16.38 -35.27
CA ASN A 833 -12.11 -16.95 -35.35
C ASN A 833 -11.05 -15.88 -35.08
N PHE A 834 -9.99 -16.27 -34.38
CA PHE A 834 -8.77 -15.49 -34.24
C PHE A 834 -7.74 -16.01 -35.24
N ASP A 835 -7.13 -15.11 -35.99
CA ASP A 835 -5.93 -15.42 -36.75
C ASP A 835 -4.79 -15.71 -35.78
N SER A 836 -3.81 -16.50 -36.21
CA SER A 836 -2.64 -16.78 -35.39
C SER A 836 -1.34 -16.57 -36.16
N PHE A 837 -0.34 -16.05 -35.47
CA PHE A 837 1.03 -15.95 -35.97
C PHE A 837 1.99 -16.26 -34.83
N LYS A 838 3.28 -16.48 -35.12
CA LYS A 838 4.29 -16.78 -34.09
C LYS A 838 5.10 -15.53 -33.75
N SER A 839 5.31 -15.29 -32.46
CA SER A 839 6.31 -14.35 -31.94
C SER A 839 7.16 -15.07 -30.90
N GLY A 840 8.50 -15.02 -31.04
CA GLY A 840 9.40 -15.78 -30.16
C GLY A 840 9.14 -17.31 -30.18
N GLY A 841 8.61 -17.84 -31.30
CA GLY A 841 8.22 -19.25 -31.43
C GLY A 841 6.87 -19.62 -30.78
N LYS A 842 6.23 -18.70 -30.06
CA LYS A 842 4.93 -18.90 -29.40
C LYS A 842 3.77 -18.33 -30.23
N PRO A 843 2.59 -18.97 -30.22
CA PRO A 843 1.43 -18.46 -30.94
C PRO A 843 0.87 -17.20 -30.26
N ILE A 844 0.57 -16.18 -31.05
CA ILE A 844 -0.24 -15.03 -30.68
C ILE A 844 -1.53 -15.10 -31.50
N TYR A 845 -2.66 -14.93 -30.83
CA TYR A 845 -3.98 -14.94 -31.46
C TYR A 845 -4.51 -13.51 -31.54
N ILE A 846 -4.94 -13.11 -32.73
CA ILE A 846 -5.41 -11.76 -33.03
C ILE A 846 -6.74 -11.79 -33.77
N LYS A 847 -7.59 -10.81 -33.49
CA LYS A 847 -8.83 -10.56 -34.22
C LYS A 847 -8.96 -9.06 -34.46
N LYS A 848 -9.35 -8.67 -35.67
CA LYS A 848 -9.68 -7.28 -35.99
C LYS A 848 -11.16 -7.00 -35.71
N LEU A 849 -11.47 -5.86 -35.11
CA LEU A 849 -12.84 -5.37 -34.93
C LEU A 849 -12.86 -3.85 -35.15
N GLY A 850 -13.55 -3.40 -36.20
CA GLY A 850 -13.47 -2.02 -36.66
C GLY A 850 -12.03 -1.61 -36.99
N LEU A 851 -11.58 -0.49 -36.42
CA LEU A 851 -10.21 0.01 -36.58
C LEU A 851 -9.20 -0.61 -35.62
N GLY A 852 -9.67 -1.22 -34.52
CA GLY A 852 -8.81 -1.77 -33.46
C GLY A 852 -8.52 -3.25 -33.60
N GLN A 853 -7.81 -3.77 -32.59
CA GLN A 853 -7.30 -5.13 -32.57
C GLN A 853 -7.50 -5.76 -31.20
N ILE A 854 -7.94 -7.00 -31.20
CA ILE A 854 -8.12 -7.83 -30.02
C ILE A 854 -7.05 -8.92 -30.04
N TYR A 855 -6.32 -9.04 -28.94
CA TYR A 855 -5.33 -10.09 -28.70
C TYR A 855 -5.84 -10.99 -27.58
N ARG A 856 -5.72 -12.30 -27.75
CA ARG A 856 -6.20 -13.25 -26.74
C ARG A 856 -5.14 -13.46 -25.65
N ALA A 857 -5.56 -13.42 -24.38
CA ALA A 857 -4.75 -13.90 -23.25
C ALA A 857 -4.91 -15.43 -23.06
N PRO A 858 -3.90 -16.16 -22.54
CA PRO A 858 -2.57 -15.69 -22.16
C PRO A 858 -1.78 -15.12 -23.35
N PHE A 859 -1.18 -13.95 -23.18
CA PHE A 859 -0.31 -13.34 -24.17
C PHE A 859 1.10 -13.92 -24.05
N GLU A 860 1.46 -14.79 -24.99
CA GLU A 860 2.72 -15.54 -24.99
C GLU A 860 3.89 -14.81 -25.67
N GLY A 861 3.65 -13.62 -26.25
CA GLY A 861 4.71 -12.81 -26.84
C GLY A 861 5.70 -12.31 -25.79
N SER A 862 6.99 -12.34 -26.11
CA SER A 862 8.07 -11.84 -25.24
C SER A 862 8.15 -10.32 -25.15
N ASP A 863 7.41 -9.63 -26.03
CA ASP A 863 7.30 -8.18 -26.12
C ASP A 863 5.96 -7.80 -26.80
N PHE A 864 5.65 -6.50 -26.84
CA PHE A 864 4.46 -5.96 -27.50
C PHE A 864 4.75 -5.42 -28.90
N ASN A 865 5.87 -5.79 -29.56
CA ASN A 865 6.21 -5.27 -30.90
C ASN A 865 5.13 -5.64 -31.92
N SER A 866 4.53 -6.82 -31.77
CA SER A 866 3.40 -7.28 -32.60
C SER A 866 2.10 -6.47 -32.40
N LEU A 867 2.03 -5.66 -31.34
CA LEU A 867 0.99 -4.66 -31.08
C LEU A 867 1.44 -3.26 -31.53
N GLY A 868 2.62 -3.12 -32.15
CA GLY A 868 3.21 -1.82 -32.49
C GLY A 868 3.69 -1.04 -31.26
N LEU A 869 4.02 -1.73 -30.17
CA LEU A 869 4.50 -1.14 -28.92
C LEU A 869 5.89 -1.69 -28.58
N GLU A 870 6.93 -0.91 -28.87
CA GLU A 870 8.29 -1.22 -28.42
C GLU A 870 8.50 -0.89 -26.94
N LYS A 871 9.42 -1.61 -26.30
CA LYS A 871 9.91 -1.29 -24.94
C LYS A 871 10.33 0.18 -24.84
N ASP A 872 9.92 0.82 -23.76
CA ASP A 872 10.33 2.19 -23.47
C ASP A 872 11.83 2.24 -23.11
N LEU A 873 12.25 1.32 -22.24
CA LEU A 873 13.64 1.11 -21.87
C LEU A 873 14.01 -0.38 -21.94
N ASP A 874 15.01 -0.72 -22.76
CA ASP A 874 15.60 -2.06 -22.76
C ASP A 874 16.97 -2.02 -22.08
N ILE A 875 17.23 -3.00 -21.21
CA ILE A 875 18.39 -3.03 -20.31
C ILE A 875 19.05 -4.40 -20.40
N THR A 876 20.37 -4.39 -20.63
CA THR A 876 21.20 -5.60 -20.64
C THR A 876 22.43 -5.39 -19.77
N GLU A 877 22.82 -6.40 -18.99
CA GLU A 877 24.00 -6.34 -18.12
C GLU A 877 25.23 -6.79 -18.89
N ILE A 878 26.33 -6.04 -18.75
CA ILE A 878 27.62 -6.34 -19.35
C ILE A 878 28.36 -7.26 -18.39
N PRO A 879 28.65 -8.54 -18.75
CA PRO A 879 29.36 -9.45 -17.87
C PRO A 879 30.76 -8.92 -17.55
N THR A 880 31.09 -8.78 -16.26
CA THR A 880 32.45 -8.51 -15.82
C THR A 880 33.34 -9.73 -16.05
N GLY A 881 34.35 -9.61 -16.92
CA GLY A 881 35.43 -10.61 -17.06
C GLY A 881 35.32 -11.64 -18.19
N SER A 882 34.47 -11.44 -19.21
CA SER A 882 34.37 -12.35 -20.35
C SER A 882 34.41 -11.62 -21.70
N MET A 883 35.42 -11.93 -22.52
CA MET A 883 35.50 -11.63 -23.96
C MET A 883 34.68 -12.62 -24.81
N LEU A 884 33.60 -13.19 -24.27
CA LEU A 884 32.67 -14.02 -25.04
C LEU A 884 31.32 -13.30 -25.17
N LEU A 885 31.04 -12.92 -26.42
CA LEU A 885 29.69 -12.70 -26.95
C LEU A 885 28.86 -13.98 -26.75
N SER A 886 28.38 -14.21 -25.53
CA SER A 886 27.29 -15.16 -25.31
C SER A 886 26.05 -14.58 -25.97
N SER A 887 25.53 -15.27 -26.98
CA SER A 887 24.28 -14.97 -27.69
C SER A 887 23.03 -15.09 -26.81
N THR A 888 23.18 -15.44 -25.53
CA THR A 888 22.08 -15.53 -24.57
C THR A 888 21.99 -14.25 -23.75
N ILE A 889 21.21 -13.28 -24.24
CA ILE A 889 20.87 -12.04 -23.54
C ILE A 889 19.82 -12.39 -22.46
N TRP A 890 20.24 -12.50 -21.21
CA TRP A 890 19.30 -12.57 -20.09
C TRP A 890 18.81 -11.15 -19.76
N PRO A 891 17.50 -10.90 -19.62
CA PRO A 891 17.01 -9.61 -19.18
C PRO A 891 17.57 -9.27 -17.79
N THR A 892 18.07 -8.05 -17.66
CA THR A 892 18.68 -7.58 -16.42
C THR A 892 17.67 -7.55 -15.29
N LYS A 893 17.95 -8.29 -14.20
CA LYS A 893 17.16 -8.24 -12.97
C LYS A 893 17.62 -7.10 -12.07
N LYS A 894 16.71 -6.64 -11.18
CA LYS A 894 17.01 -5.70 -10.09
C LYS A 894 17.58 -4.36 -10.58
N VAL A 895 16.97 -3.80 -11.63
CA VAL A 895 17.19 -2.41 -12.08
C VAL A 895 15.82 -1.73 -12.20
N ALA A 896 15.60 -0.72 -11.36
CA ALA A 896 14.35 0.02 -11.32
C ALA A 896 14.42 1.21 -12.29
N PHE A 897 13.30 1.54 -12.96
CA PHE A 897 13.22 2.74 -13.78
C PHE A 897 11.82 3.35 -13.81
N VAL A 898 11.76 4.67 -14.08
CA VAL A 898 10.53 5.39 -14.45
C VAL A 898 10.86 6.43 -15.51
N HIS A 899 9.91 6.71 -16.40
CA HIS A 899 10.03 7.68 -17.47
C HIS A 899 9.00 8.79 -17.31
N ARG A 900 9.45 10.03 -17.40
CA ARG A 900 8.61 11.23 -17.47
C ARG A 900 8.89 12.04 -18.71
N LYS A 901 7.85 12.66 -19.25
CA LYS A 901 7.91 13.45 -20.47
C LYS A 901 7.30 14.83 -20.28
N THR A 902 8.03 15.84 -20.72
CA THR A 902 7.57 17.23 -20.85
C THR A 902 7.40 17.56 -22.34
N THR A 903 7.01 18.79 -22.66
CA THR A 903 7.01 19.28 -24.05
C THR A 903 8.41 19.28 -24.68
N GLU A 904 9.45 19.46 -23.87
CA GLU A 904 10.82 19.71 -24.34
C GLU A 904 11.83 18.64 -23.95
N SER A 905 11.49 17.72 -23.04
CA SER A 905 12.43 16.76 -22.44
C SER A 905 11.80 15.41 -22.13
N ASP A 906 12.58 14.35 -22.31
CA ASP A 906 12.32 13.01 -21.78
C ASP A 906 13.32 12.72 -20.65
N ILE A 907 12.83 12.22 -19.52
CA ILE A 907 13.56 12.10 -18.25
C ILE A 907 13.39 10.67 -17.74
N TYR A 908 14.47 9.89 -17.74
CA TYR A 908 14.49 8.53 -17.21
C TYR A 908 15.24 8.51 -15.87
N PHE A 909 14.59 8.07 -14.80
CA PHE A 909 15.26 7.69 -13.56
C PHE A 909 15.63 6.22 -13.62
N ILE A 910 16.86 5.85 -13.25
CA ILE A 910 17.36 4.47 -13.28
C ILE A 910 18.11 4.20 -11.98
N SER A 911 17.83 3.07 -11.33
CA SER A 911 18.47 2.68 -10.07
C SER A 911 18.90 1.22 -10.07
N ASN A 912 20.17 0.97 -9.76
CA ASN A 912 20.70 -0.35 -9.44
C ASN A 912 20.18 -0.76 -8.06
N GLN A 913 19.49 -1.90 -7.96
CA GLN A 913 18.92 -2.38 -6.70
C GLN A 913 19.82 -3.40 -5.98
N GLU A 914 21.03 -3.64 -6.48
CA GLU A 914 21.99 -4.57 -5.87
C GLU A 914 23.14 -3.84 -5.17
N ALA A 915 23.60 -4.41 -4.04
CA ALA A 915 24.72 -3.93 -3.25
C ALA A 915 26.10 -4.26 -3.87
N LYS A 916 26.22 -4.15 -5.20
CA LYS A 916 27.46 -4.30 -5.98
C LYS A 916 27.44 -3.37 -7.18
N GLU A 917 28.62 -2.95 -7.63
CA GLU A 917 28.75 -2.18 -8.87
C GLU A 917 28.45 -3.06 -10.09
N ARG A 918 27.76 -2.51 -11.09
CA ARG A 918 27.30 -3.22 -12.28
C ARG A 918 27.41 -2.33 -13.51
N ALA A 919 27.67 -2.93 -14.67
CA ALA A 919 27.75 -2.24 -15.96
C ALA A 919 26.61 -2.69 -16.86
N PHE A 920 25.98 -1.74 -17.57
CA PHE A 920 24.79 -1.99 -18.37
C PHE A 920 24.88 -1.34 -19.75
N ASN A 921 24.26 -1.97 -20.75
CA ASN A 921 23.83 -1.28 -21.96
C ASN A 921 22.35 -0.92 -21.83
N PHE A 922 22.02 0.31 -22.19
CA PHE A 922 20.67 0.84 -22.23
C PHE A 922 20.26 1.15 -23.66
N SER A 923 19.00 0.87 -24.00
CA SER A 923 18.36 1.29 -25.25
C SER A 923 17.05 2.01 -24.94
N PHE A 924 17.03 3.31 -25.19
CA PHE A 924 15.90 4.20 -24.94
C PHE A 924 15.06 4.36 -26.20
N ARG A 925 13.73 4.38 -26.06
CA ARG A 925 12.78 4.68 -27.14
C ARG A 925 12.76 6.18 -27.49
N ILE A 926 13.94 6.75 -27.71
CA ILE A 926 14.21 8.17 -27.97
C ILE A 926 15.19 8.29 -29.14
N SER A 927 14.98 9.26 -30.03
CA SER A 927 15.86 9.58 -31.16
C SER A 927 15.99 11.09 -31.36
N GLY A 928 17.04 11.51 -32.06
CA GLY A 928 17.30 12.90 -32.43
C GLY A 928 17.66 13.83 -31.27
N ARG A 929 18.07 13.29 -30.12
CA ARG A 929 18.42 14.05 -28.91
C ARG A 929 19.69 13.55 -28.24
N VAL A 930 20.45 14.45 -27.64
CA VAL A 930 21.66 14.12 -26.89
C VAL A 930 21.29 13.61 -25.49
N PRO A 931 21.75 12.41 -25.09
CA PRO A 931 21.59 11.96 -23.71
C PRO A 931 22.58 12.66 -22.77
N LYS A 932 22.10 13.08 -21.60
CA LYS A 932 22.92 13.61 -20.49
C LYS A 932 22.62 12.86 -19.20
N ILE A 933 23.63 12.73 -18.34
CA ILE A 933 23.45 12.17 -16.99
C ILE A 933 23.26 13.30 -16.00
N TYR A 934 22.30 13.17 -15.10
CA TYR A 934 22.21 13.96 -13.88
C TYR A 934 22.30 13.06 -12.65
N ASN A 935 23.23 13.36 -11.76
CA ASN A 935 23.44 12.63 -10.52
C ASN A 935 22.82 13.41 -9.34
N SER A 936 21.69 12.94 -8.81
CA SER A 936 21.02 13.58 -7.67
C SER A 936 21.83 13.55 -6.37
N VAL A 937 22.81 12.65 -6.22
CA VAL A 937 23.66 12.61 -5.01
C VAL A 937 24.64 13.79 -5.02
N THR A 938 25.31 14.03 -6.15
CA THR A 938 26.35 15.07 -6.26
C THR A 938 25.84 16.41 -6.80
N ASN A 939 24.64 16.43 -7.40
CA ASN A 939 24.07 17.55 -8.14
C ASN A 939 24.85 17.92 -9.42
N ASP A 940 25.52 16.95 -10.04
CA ASP A 940 26.28 17.17 -11.27
C ASP A 940 25.49 16.73 -12.51
N THR A 941 25.63 17.52 -13.59
CA THR A 941 25.22 17.12 -14.94
C THR A 941 26.46 16.76 -15.75
N ILE A 942 26.48 15.56 -16.32
CA ILE A 942 27.61 14.99 -17.04
C ILE A 942 27.20 14.76 -18.50
N ALA A 943 27.99 15.32 -19.43
CA ALA A 943 27.90 14.99 -20.84
C ALA A 943 28.54 13.63 -21.10
N LEU A 944 27.84 12.76 -21.84
CA LEU A 944 28.36 11.43 -22.18
C LEU A 944 29.42 11.52 -23.27
N LYS A 945 30.44 10.65 -23.17
CA LYS A 945 31.56 10.53 -24.12
C LYS A 945 31.27 9.52 -25.24
N SER A 946 30.30 8.61 -25.02
CA SER A 946 29.91 7.57 -25.98
C SER A 946 28.40 7.31 -25.99
N TRP A 947 27.76 7.40 -27.15
CA TRP A 947 26.36 6.99 -27.38
C TRP A 947 26.10 6.87 -28.89
N SER A 948 25.04 6.17 -29.28
CA SER A 948 24.61 6.08 -30.68
C SER A 948 23.10 6.06 -30.83
N ILE A 949 22.61 6.52 -31.98
CA ILE A 949 21.22 6.49 -32.41
C ILE A 949 21.13 5.58 -33.62
N ARG A 950 20.35 4.51 -33.50
CA ARG A 950 20.07 3.56 -34.59
C ARG A 950 18.64 3.05 -34.41
N ASP A 951 17.97 2.77 -35.52
CA ASP A 951 16.62 2.20 -35.54
C ASP A 951 15.61 2.98 -34.67
N GLY A 952 15.73 4.31 -34.64
CA GLY A 952 14.83 5.17 -33.86
C GLY A 952 15.07 5.16 -32.34
N ARG A 953 16.15 4.53 -31.86
CA ARG A 953 16.48 4.38 -30.44
C ARG A 953 17.87 4.93 -30.12
N THR A 954 18.07 5.33 -28.86
CA THR A 954 19.36 5.80 -28.36
C THR A 954 20.00 4.74 -27.47
N TYR A 955 21.27 4.42 -27.74
CA TYR A 955 22.06 3.41 -27.06
C TYR A 955 23.22 4.06 -26.32
N LEU A 956 23.45 3.64 -25.08
CA LEU A 956 24.59 4.06 -24.27
C LEU A 956 24.93 2.98 -23.24
N ASN A 957 26.15 3.03 -22.73
CA ASN A 957 26.58 2.20 -21.60
C ASN A 957 26.82 3.06 -20.36
N LEU A 958 26.49 2.52 -19.18
CA LEU A 958 26.82 3.14 -17.89
C LEU A 958 27.28 2.08 -16.89
N GLN A 959 28.17 2.50 -16.00
CA GLN A 959 28.54 1.76 -14.80
C GLN A 959 27.83 2.41 -13.62
N LEU A 960 26.99 1.64 -12.92
CA LEU A 960 26.26 2.09 -11.75
C LEU A 960 26.89 1.48 -10.49
N PRO A 961 27.26 2.30 -9.49
CA PRO A 961 27.71 1.84 -8.19
C PRO A 961 26.69 0.94 -7.49
N ALA A 962 27.12 0.27 -6.42
CA ALA A 962 26.23 -0.45 -5.49
C ALA A 962 25.08 0.47 -5.03
N ASN A 963 23.83 0.03 -5.21
CA ASN A 963 22.63 0.82 -4.89
C ASN A 963 22.56 2.20 -5.58
N GLY A 964 23.35 2.44 -6.64
CA GLY A 964 23.49 3.73 -7.30
C GLY A 964 22.30 4.05 -8.22
N SER A 965 21.95 5.33 -8.32
CA SER A 965 20.89 5.81 -9.21
C SER A 965 21.33 7.06 -9.98
N VAL A 966 20.75 7.25 -11.16
CA VAL A 966 21.01 8.38 -12.06
C VAL A 966 19.75 8.76 -12.82
N PHE A 967 19.73 9.99 -13.34
CA PHE A 967 18.80 10.41 -14.37
C PHE A 967 19.50 10.43 -15.73
N VAL A 968 18.83 9.94 -16.77
CA VAL A 968 19.19 10.15 -18.18
C VAL A 968 18.18 11.13 -18.78
N ILE A 969 18.67 12.30 -19.21
CA ILE A 969 17.85 13.42 -19.69
C ILE A 969 18.10 13.64 -21.18
N PHE A 970 17.03 13.75 -21.95
CA PHE A 970 17.03 14.03 -23.39
C PHE A 970 16.30 15.35 -23.68
N ASN A 971 17.01 16.47 -23.64
CA ASN A 971 16.40 17.80 -23.81
C ASN A 971 17.01 18.61 -24.98
N GLU A 972 18.15 18.19 -25.51
CA GLU A 972 18.84 18.89 -26.60
C GLU A 972 18.73 18.12 -27.90
N LYS A 973 18.22 18.77 -28.96
CA LYS A 973 18.14 18.19 -30.29
C LYS A 973 19.54 18.03 -30.92
N THR A 974 19.73 16.98 -31.69
CA THR A 974 20.98 16.73 -32.43
C THR A 974 20.73 16.05 -33.77
N SER A 975 21.56 16.35 -34.75
CA SER A 975 21.66 15.61 -36.01
C SER A 975 22.74 14.53 -35.98
N LEU A 976 23.58 14.48 -34.93
CA LEU A 976 24.57 13.42 -34.77
C LEU A 976 23.87 12.10 -34.50
N THR A 977 24.26 11.06 -35.24
CA THR A 977 23.77 9.69 -35.04
C THR A 977 24.67 8.90 -34.10
N GLN A 978 25.86 9.39 -33.75
CA GLN A 978 26.74 8.78 -32.77
C GLN A 978 27.76 9.77 -32.24
N LEU A 979 28.27 9.49 -31.05
CA LEU A 979 29.44 10.12 -30.44
C LEU A 979 30.31 9.01 -29.85
N GLN A 980 31.61 9.01 -30.11
CA GLN A 980 32.57 8.08 -29.52
C GLN A 980 33.93 8.76 -29.34
N VAL A 981 34.07 9.51 -28.25
CA VAL A 981 35.31 10.24 -27.91
C VAL A 981 36.01 9.69 -26.66
N GLY A 982 35.39 8.70 -26.00
CA GLY A 982 35.94 8.03 -24.81
C GLY A 982 34.92 7.10 -24.16
N LEU A 983 35.25 6.55 -22.98
CA LEU A 983 34.34 5.74 -22.17
C LEU A 983 33.43 6.63 -21.30
N ASN A 984 32.21 6.18 -21.02
CA ASN A 984 31.28 6.87 -20.11
C ASN A 984 31.59 6.63 -18.62
N SER A 985 32.71 5.98 -18.30
CA SER A 985 33.18 5.74 -16.94
C SER A 985 34.48 6.51 -16.68
N ASN A 986 34.63 6.97 -15.44
CA ASN A 986 35.84 7.64 -14.99
C ASN A 986 36.83 6.60 -14.46
N LYS A 987 38.11 6.74 -14.81
CA LYS A 987 39.18 5.93 -14.27
C LYS A 987 39.92 6.71 -13.20
N PHE A 988 40.33 6.02 -12.14
CA PHE A 988 41.01 6.62 -11.01
C PHE A 988 42.31 5.87 -10.73
N LYS A 989 43.39 6.62 -10.56
CA LYS A 989 44.70 6.10 -10.16
C LYS A 989 45.05 6.59 -8.76
N THR A 990 45.41 5.67 -7.87
CA THR A 990 45.89 6.04 -6.53
C THR A 990 47.19 6.84 -6.63
N SER A 991 47.18 8.05 -6.06
CA SER A 991 48.34 8.93 -5.96
C SER A 991 49.03 8.83 -4.61
N GLN A 992 48.26 8.69 -3.52
CA GLN A 992 48.82 8.66 -2.16
C GLN A 992 47.88 7.93 -1.20
N ASP A 993 48.41 6.99 -0.42
CA ASP A 993 47.70 6.37 0.71
C ASP A 993 47.94 7.20 1.98
N ILE A 994 46.85 7.60 2.64
CA ILE A 994 46.88 8.37 3.89
C ILE A 994 46.24 7.62 5.06
N SER A 995 46.12 6.30 5.00
CA SER A 995 45.39 5.46 5.98
C SER A 995 46.00 5.41 7.38
N LYS A 996 47.31 5.62 7.56
CA LYS A 996 47.96 5.40 8.87
C LYS A 996 47.97 6.64 9.76
N SER A 997 48.01 6.45 11.08
CA SER A 997 48.29 7.50 12.08
C SER A 997 47.31 8.69 12.04
N TRP A 998 46.04 8.41 12.32
CA TRP A 998 45.00 9.43 12.47
C TRP A 998 44.80 9.81 13.94
N GLN A 999 44.56 11.10 14.21
CA GLN A 999 44.06 11.53 15.51
C GLN A 999 42.54 11.52 15.50
N VAL A 1000 41.92 10.86 16.48
CA VAL A 1000 40.47 10.67 16.55
C VAL A 1000 39.93 11.24 17.84
N GLN A 1001 39.00 12.19 17.73
CA GLN A 1001 38.26 12.75 18.86
C GLN A 1001 36.83 12.23 18.86
N PHE A 1002 36.40 11.65 19.97
CA PHE A 1002 35.02 11.26 20.24
C PHE A 1002 34.36 12.28 21.16
N ASP A 1003 33.03 12.31 21.26
CA ASP A 1003 32.33 13.19 22.19
C ASP A 1003 32.27 12.55 23.59
N PRO A 1004 32.91 13.14 24.63
CA PRO A 1004 32.81 12.60 25.99
C PRO A 1004 31.40 12.65 26.56
N ALA A 1005 30.55 13.59 26.11
CA ALA A 1005 29.16 13.67 26.55
C ALA A 1005 28.30 12.50 26.02
N LEU A 1006 28.76 11.82 24.96
CA LEU A 1006 28.16 10.60 24.42
C LEU A 1006 28.91 9.33 24.82
N GLY A 1007 29.81 9.44 25.82
CA GLY A 1007 30.53 8.31 26.40
C GLY A 1007 31.83 7.94 25.68
N GLY A 1008 32.37 8.83 24.84
CA GLY A 1008 33.70 8.68 24.24
C GLY A 1008 34.86 9.08 25.17
N PRO A 1009 36.12 8.78 24.79
CA PRO A 1009 37.30 9.21 25.55
C PRO A 1009 37.42 10.73 25.74
N LEU A 1010 37.92 11.16 26.91
CA LEU A 1010 38.14 12.59 27.23
C LEU A 1010 39.21 13.26 26.37
N LYS A 1011 40.22 12.51 25.91
CA LYS A 1011 41.34 13.01 25.10
C LYS A 1011 41.32 12.38 23.71
N PRO A 1012 41.85 13.05 22.67
CA PRO A 1012 42.03 12.44 21.37
C PRO A 1012 42.88 11.16 21.46
N VAL A 1013 42.52 10.16 20.66
CA VAL A 1013 43.20 8.86 20.58
C VAL A 1013 43.89 8.73 19.23
N THR A 1014 45.13 8.21 19.24
CA THR A 1014 45.86 7.96 17.98
C THR A 1014 45.49 6.58 17.44
N PHE A 1015 44.88 6.55 16.26
CA PHE A 1015 44.66 5.33 15.50
C PHE A 1015 45.87 5.10 14.58
N LYS A 1016 46.77 4.19 14.96
CA LYS A 1016 47.92 3.82 14.12
C LYS A 1016 47.48 3.25 12.77
N ASP A 1017 46.48 2.38 12.81
CA ASP A 1017 45.76 1.84 11.66
C ASP A 1017 44.26 2.11 11.83
N LEU A 1018 43.59 2.34 10.71
CA LEU A 1018 42.13 2.45 10.67
C LEU A 1018 41.51 1.09 11.00
N SER A 1019 40.45 1.11 11.82
CA SER A 1019 39.84 -0.11 12.33
C SER A 1019 38.40 0.13 12.78
N ASP A 1020 37.64 -0.96 12.84
CA ASP A 1020 36.29 -0.98 13.38
C ASP A 1020 36.30 -0.72 14.89
N TRP A 1021 35.60 0.33 15.32
CA TRP A 1021 35.50 0.74 16.73
C TRP A 1021 35.05 -0.41 17.63
N THR A 1022 34.18 -1.29 17.14
CA THR A 1022 33.62 -2.41 17.92
C THR A 1022 34.66 -3.43 18.37
N LYS A 1023 35.84 -3.43 17.75
CA LYS A 1023 36.98 -4.29 18.09
C LYS A 1023 37.98 -3.62 19.01
N HIS A 1024 37.80 -2.34 19.33
CA HIS A 1024 38.70 -1.60 20.21
C HIS A 1024 38.62 -2.11 21.65
N ALA A 1025 39.76 -2.14 22.35
CA ALA A 1025 39.84 -2.63 23.73
C ALA A 1025 39.15 -1.68 24.73
N ASP A 1026 39.25 -0.37 24.49
CA ASP A 1026 38.55 0.64 25.29
C ASP A 1026 37.03 0.59 25.03
N SER A 1027 36.28 0.31 26.10
CA SER A 1027 34.82 0.23 26.08
C SER A 1027 34.13 1.53 25.65
N SER A 1028 34.75 2.70 25.92
CA SER A 1028 34.22 4.01 25.53
C SER A 1028 34.23 4.23 24.02
N ILE A 1029 35.14 3.54 23.30
CA ILE A 1029 35.19 3.50 21.83
C ILE A 1029 34.34 2.34 21.31
N LYS A 1030 34.47 1.15 21.92
CA LYS A 1030 33.79 -0.07 21.49
C LYS A 1030 32.27 0.07 21.36
N TYR A 1031 31.65 0.74 22.33
CA TYR A 1031 30.20 0.94 22.37
C TYR A 1031 29.80 2.36 21.95
N TYR A 1032 30.70 3.12 21.30
CA TYR A 1032 30.39 4.49 20.92
C TYR A 1032 29.30 4.54 19.84
N SER A 1033 28.34 5.46 20.02
CA SER A 1033 27.40 5.87 18.99
C SER A 1033 27.36 7.39 18.91
N GLY A 1034 27.59 7.93 17.72
CA GLY A 1034 27.68 9.37 17.49
C GLY A 1034 28.68 9.70 16.39
N THR A 1035 29.18 10.93 16.43
CA THR A 1035 30.21 11.41 15.50
C THR A 1035 31.60 11.28 16.12
N ALA A 1036 32.56 10.75 15.37
CA ALA A 1036 33.98 10.82 15.70
C ALA A 1036 34.74 11.63 14.65
N ILE A 1037 35.64 12.51 15.09
CA ILE A 1037 36.37 13.45 14.24
C ILE A 1037 37.80 12.94 14.02
N TYR A 1038 38.09 12.47 12.81
CA TYR A 1038 39.42 12.07 12.36
C TYR A 1038 40.16 13.28 11.81
N THR A 1039 41.39 13.55 12.27
CA THR A 1039 42.22 14.65 11.78
C THR A 1039 43.61 14.16 11.42
N LYS A 1040 44.15 14.67 10.30
CA LYS A 1040 45.51 14.38 9.85
C LYS A 1040 46.10 15.53 9.02
N SER A 1041 47.41 15.71 9.09
CA SER A 1041 48.18 16.48 8.12
C SER A 1041 48.90 15.54 7.15
N PHE A 1042 48.98 15.91 5.88
CA PHE A 1042 49.75 15.17 4.87
C PHE A 1042 50.34 16.11 3.81
N ILE A 1043 51.47 15.71 3.22
CA ILE A 1043 52.08 16.45 2.10
C ILE A 1043 51.55 15.90 0.78
N TYR A 1044 50.98 16.78 -0.05
CA TYR A 1044 50.50 16.45 -1.38
C TYR A 1044 51.39 17.03 -2.47
N LYS A 1045 51.74 16.19 -3.47
CA LYS A 1045 52.59 16.55 -4.61
C LYS A 1045 51.94 16.28 -5.97
N GLY A 1046 50.69 15.77 -5.98
CA GLY A 1046 49.99 15.38 -7.20
C GLY A 1046 49.36 16.55 -7.97
N ASP A 1047 48.58 16.21 -9.00
CA ASP A 1047 47.80 17.17 -9.79
C ASP A 1047 46.62 17.71 -8.98
N LEU A 1048 46.46 19.03 -8.94
CA LEU A 1048 45.40 19.70 -8.18
C LEU A 1048 44.06 19.69 -8.91
N ASN A 1049 44.03 19.51 -10.23
CA ASN A 1049 42.82 19.72 -11.04
C ASN A 1049 41.92 18.48 -11.16
N SER A 1050 42.40 17.33 -10.70
CA SER A 1050 41.79 16.01 -10.88
C SER A 1050 41.91 15.18 -9.60
N ALA A 1051 42.07 15.84 -8.45
CA ALA A 1051 42.26 15.19 -7.16
C ALA A 1051 40.93 14.76 -6.54
N TRP A 1052 40.86 13.51 -6.13
CA TRP A 1052 39.75 12.89 -5.44
C TRP A 1052 40.22 12.23 -4.15
N ILE A 1053 39.33 12.09 -3.18
CA ILE A 1053 39.53 11.23 -2.02
C ILE A 1053 38.60 10.03 -2.10
N ASP A 1054 39.13 8.84 -1.85
CA ASP A 1054 38.41 7.59 -1.70
C ASP A 1054 38.56 7.14 -0.25
N LEU A 1055 37.45 6.99 0.48
CA LEU A 1055 37.48 6.59 1.89
C LEU A 1055 37.52 5.08 2.09
N GLY A 1056 37.35 4.28 1.02
CA GLY A 1056 37.20 2.84 1.14
C GLY A 1056 35.99 2.47 1.99
N GLY A 1057 36.20 1.64 3.02
CA GLY A 1057 35.15 1.25 3.97
C GLY A 1057 34.98 2.24 5.11
N PHE A 1058 33.74 2.56 5.45
CA PHE A 1058 33.36 3.20 6.70
C PHE A 1058 31.92 2.84 7.06
N SER A 1059 31.52 3.14 8.29
CA SER A 1059 30.13 2.98 8.74
C SER A 1059 29.72 4.16 9.61
N CYS A 1060 28.66 4.91 9.29
CA CYS A 1060 27.69 4.78 8.17
C CYS A 1060 27.69 6.01 7.22
N MET A 1061 28.10 7.18 7.70
CA MET A 1061 28.23 8.43 6.91
C MET A 1061 29.56 9.12 7.25
N ALA A 1062 30.11 9.89 6.30
CA ALA A 1062 31.35 10.64 6.48
C ALA A 1062 31.29 12.03 5.86
N VAL A 1063 31.56 13.09 6.64
CA VAL A 1063 31.71 14.47 6.15
C VAL A 1063 33.20 14.77 5.99
N VAL A 1064 33.63 15.20 4.80
CA VAL A 1064 35.06 15.43 4.50
C VAL A 1064 35.34 16.92 4.35
N LYS A 1065 36.33 17.41 5.09
CA LYS A 1065 36.85 18.77 4.97
C LYS A 1065 38.35 18.74 4.69
N VAL A 1066 38.79 19.48 3.68
CA VAL A 1066 40.22 19.65 3.36
C VAL A 1066 40.56 21.13 3.46
N ASN A 1067 41.58 21.46 4.25
CA ASN A 1067 41.99 22.84 4.54
C ASN A 1067 40.84 23.75 5.01
N GLY A 1068 39.88 23.18 5.75
CA GLY A 1068 38.70 23.89 6.25
C GLY A 1068 37.54 24.01 5.25
N ILE A 1069 37.73 23.60 4.00
CA ILE A 1069 36.70 23.63 2.95
C ILE A 1069 35.91 22.33 3.00
N ASP A 1070 34.58 22.42 3.03
CA ASP A 1070 33.67 21.27 2.93
C ASP A 1070 33.68 20.68 1.51
N CYS A 1071 34.07 19.42 1.40
CA CYS A 1071 34.15 18.68 0.15
C CYS A 1071 32.89 17.81 -0.09
N GLY A 1072 31.98 17.72 0.87
CA GLY A 1072 30.75 16.96 0.78
C GLY A 1072 30.61 15.85 1.84
N THR A 1073 29.45 15.19 1.80
CA THR A 1073 29.07 14.09 2.70
C THR A 1073 28.91 12.80 1.91
N LEU A 1074 29.66 11.77 2.27
CA LEU A 1074 29.54 10.41 1.74
C LEU A 1074 28.57 9.61 2.61
N TRP A 1075 27.53 9.09 1.97
CA TRP A 1075 26.48 8.30 2.63
C TRP A 1075 25.97 7.12 1.79
N THR A 1076 26.41 7.04 0.53
CA THR A 1076 26.09 5.96 -0.39
C THR A 1076 27.24 5.81 -1.39
N ALA A 1077 27.29 4.68 -2.10
CA ALA A 1077 28.35 4.43 -3.07
C ALA A 1077 28.21 5.37 -4.29
N PRO A 1078 29.33 5.78 -4.91
CA PRO A 1078 30.71 5.45 -4.57
C PRO A 1078 31.22 6.32 -3.40
N HIS A 1079 32.12 5.77 -2.59
CA HIS A 1079 32.70 6.46 -1.42
C HIS A 1079 33.84 7.42 -1.78
N LYS A 1080 33.63 8.23 -2.84
CA LYS A 1080 34.61 9.14 -3.43
C LYS A 1080 34.09 10.58 -3.51
N LEU A 1081 34.94 11.55 -3.21
CA LEU A 1081 34.64 12.98 -3.36
C LEU A 1081 35.73 13.71 -4.14
N ASN A 1082 35.33 14.66 -4.98
CA ASN A 1082 36.26 15.56 -5.64
C ASN A 1082 36.77 16.59 -4.62
N ILE A 1083 38.10 16.65 -4.43
CA ILE A 1083 38.75 17.57 -3.49
C ILE A 1083 39.62 18.61 -4.20
N SER A 1084 39.56 18.69 -5.52
CA SER A 1084 40.39 19.56 -6.37
C SER A 1084 40.28 21.03 -5.97
N LYS A 1085 39.11 21.46 -5.51
CA LYS A 1085 38.87 22.85 -5.06
C LYS A 1085 39.46 23.16 -3.68
N ALA A 1086 39.84 22.13 -2.91
CA ALA A 1086 40.23 22.26 -1.50
C ALA A 1086 41.69 21.88 -1.24
N ILE A 1087 42.24 20.96 -2.03
CA ILE A 1087 43.62 20.48 -1.89
C ILE A 1087 44.62 21.49 -2.47
N LYS A 1088 45.82 21.57 -1.86
CA LYS A 1088 46.94 22.40 -2.32
C LYS A 1088 48.23 21.60 -2.40
N LYS A 1089 49.24 22.09 -3.12
CA LYS A 1089 50.59 21.50 -3.06
C LYS A 1089 51.21 21.77 -1.69
N GLY A 1090 52.01 20.83 -1.20
CA GLY A 1090 52.62 20.91 0.13
C GLY A 1090 51.68 20.38 1.22
N GLU A 1091 51.72 20.99 2.41
CA GLU A 1091 50.96 20.51 3.55
C GLU A 1091 49.45 20.77 3.42
N ASN A 1092 48.65 19.74 3.68
CA ASN A 1092 47.20 19.79 3.74
C ASN A 1092 46.72 19.25 5.08
N LYS A 1093 45.69 19.89 5.65
CA LYS A 1093 44.97 19.38 6.82
C LYS A 1093 43.64 18.79 6.36
N ILE A 1094 43.36 17.56 6.74
CA ILE A 1094 42.10 16.89 6.48
C ILE A 1094 41.38 16.57 7.79
N THR A 1095 40.06 16.76 7.77
CA THR A 1095 39.15 16.33 8.82
C THR A 1095 38.05 15.48 8.21
N ILE A 1096 37.78 14.32 8.82
CA ILE A 1096 36.69 13.42 8.43
C ILE A 1096 35.81 13.18 9.66
N GLU A 1097 34.57 13.66 9.62
CA GLU A 1097 33.57 13.39 10.65
C GLU A 1097 32.83 12.10 10.28
N VAL A 1098 33.05 11.01 11.02
CA VAL A 1098 32.43 9.70 10.76
C VAL A 1098 31.33 9.44 11.78
N VAL A 1099 30.15 9.05 11.28
CA VAL A 1099 28.93 8.93 12.09
C VAL A 1099 28.31 7.55 11.90
N ASN A 1100 28.07 6.82 13.00
CA ASN A 1100 27.38 5.52 13.00
C ASN A 1100 25.93 5.64 13.51
N THR A 1101 25.32 4.55 13.98
CA THR A 1101 23.94 4.49 14.51
C THR A 1101 23.89 4.25 16.03
N TRP A 1102 22.71 4.40 16.64
CA TRP A 1102 22.51 4.27 18.10
C TRP A 1102 22.64 2.86 18.68
N ALA A 1103 22.56 1.81 17.86
CA ALA A 1103 22.52 0.42 18.34
C ALA A 1103 23.67 0.07 19.31
N ASN A 1104 24.91 0.47 19.00
CA ASN A 1104 26.08 0.08 19.79
C ASN A 1104 26.06 0.68 21.20
N ARG A 1105 25.69 1.96 21.33
CA ARG A 1105 25.58 2.63 22.64
C ARG A 1105 24.42 2.08 23.45
N LEU A 1106 23.29 1.76 22.82
CA LEU A 1106 22.16 1.11 23.48
C LEU A 1106 22.54 -0.29 24.01
N ILE A 1107 23.27 -1.09 23.22
CA ILE A 1107 23.82 -2.40 23.65
C ILE A 1107 24.84 -2.23 24.79
N GLY A 1108 25.66 -1.18 24.75
CA GLY A 1108 26.60 -0.87 25.83
C GLY A 1108 25.90 -0.48 27.14
N ASP A 1109 24.90 0.39 27.05
CA ASP A 1109 24.14 0.92 28.18
C ASP A 1109 23.22 -0.11 28.83
N SER A 1110 22.73 -1.10 28.08
CA SER A 1110 21.91 -2.16 28.64
C SER A 1110 22.66 -3.00 29.68
N LYS A 1111 24.00 -2.94 29.70
CA LYS A 1111 24.87 -3.60 30.69
C LYS A 1111 25.07 -2.78 31.96
N LEU A 1112 24.57 -1.55 31.99
CA LEU A 1112 24.68 -0.62 33.11
C LEU A 1112 23.35 -0.49 33.85
N THR A 1113 23.43 -0.08 35.12
CA THR A 1113 22.28 0.38 35.90
C THR A 1113 21.71 1.65 35.27
N GLU A 1114 20.40 1.86 35.39
CA GLU A 1114 19.70 2.95 34.69
C GLU A 1114 20.27 4.35 34.96
N ASP A 1115 20.75 4.60 36.18
CA ASP A 1115 21.39 5.85 36.62
C ASP A 1115 22.74 6.12 35.91
N LYS A 1116 23.36 5.08 35.34
CA LYS A 1116 24.65 5.16 34.63
C LYS A 1116 24.51 5.12 33.11
N ARG A 1117 23.29 4.97 32.59
CA ARG A 1117 23.04 4.94 31.13
C ARG A 1117 23.15 6.36 30.56
N ILE A 1118 23.78 6.45 29.39
CA ILE A 1118 23.86 7.68 28.61
C ILE A 1118 22.56 7.86 27.80
N THR A 1119 22.05 6.76 27.27
CA THR A 1119 20.84 6.69 26.47
C THR A 1119 19.60 6.59 27.32
N LYS A 1120 18.55 7.33 26.92
CA LYS A 1120 17.21 7.32 27.51
C LYS A 1120 16.20 7.37 26.38
N THR A 1121 15.43 6.30 26.19
CA THR A 1121 14.39 6.19 25.15
C THR A 1121 13.17 5.43 25.65
N THR A 1122 12.01 5.72 25.08
CA THR A 1122 10.77 4.97 25.31
C THR A 1122 10.65 3.73 24.40
N ALA A 1123 11.52 3.58 23.40
CA ALA A 1123 11.52 2.40 22.55
C ALA A 1123 11.75 1.12 23.37
N PRO A 1124 10.93 0.07 23.20
CA PRO A 1124 11.19 -1.22 23.82
C PRO A 1124 12.58 -1.74 23.46
N PHE A 1125 13.35 -2.19 24.47
CA PHE A 1125 14.69 -2.72 24.23
C PHE A 1125 14.63 -4.09 23.54
N ARG A 1126 15.23 -4.21 22.35
CA ARG A 1126 15.21 -5.42 21.50
C ARG A 1126 16.59 -5.85 20.99
N LEU A 1127 17.65 -5.29 21.56
CA LEU A 1127 19.03 -5.50 21.10
C LEU A 1127 19.80 -6.53 21.94
N GLU A 1128 19.14 -7.16 22.90
CA GLU A 1128 19.74 -8.21 23.72
C GLU A 1128 20.25 -9.36 22.84
N GLY A 1129 21.50 -9.78 23.07
CA GLY A 1129 22.15 -10.83 22.31
C GLY A 1129 22.54 -10.46 20.86
N LYS A 1130 22.20 -9.27 20.36
CA LYS A 1130 22.58 -8.83 19.01
C LYS A 1130 24.06 -8.42 18.95
N PRO A 1131 24.76 -8.67 17.83
CA PRO A 1131 26.13 -8.20 17.64
C PRO A 1131 26.18 -6.67 17.56
N LEU A 1132 27.34 -6.10 17.87
CA LEU A 1132 27.59 -4.68 17.59
C LEU A 1132 27.63 -4.46 16.07
N ASN A 1133 27.06 -3.35 15.62
CA ASN A 1133 27.14 -2.91 14.24
C ASN A 1133 28.55 -2.37 13.94
N PRO A 1134 29.14 -2.67 12.77
CA PRO A 1134 30.41 -2.07 12.36
C PRO A 1134 30.37 -0.55 12.49
N ALA A 1135 31.43 0.07 13.01
CA ALA A 1135 31.45 1.51 13.25
C ALA A 1135 32.84 2.11 13.01
N GLY A 1136 32.88 3.29 12.40
CA GLY A 1136 34.11 4.04 12.17
C GLY A 1136 34.65 4.00 10.74
N LEU A 1137 35.85 4.56 10.58
CA LEU A 1137 36.58 4.59 9.32
C LEU A 1137 37.46 3.34 9.23
N PHE A 1138 37.20 2.49 8.24
CA PHE A 1138 37.93 1.24 8.01
C PHE A 1138 39.05 1.42 6.98
N GLY A 1139 38.85 2.31 6.01
CA GLY A 1139 39.81 2.56 4.93
C GLY A 1139 39.85 1.44 3.88
N PRO A 1140 40.93 1.37 3.07
CA PRO A 1140 42.02 2.36 3.02
C PRO A 1140 41.53 3.73 2.53
N VAL A 1141 42.16 4.80 3.02
CA VAL A 1141 41.89 6.17 2.60
C VAL A 1141 42.96 6.63 1.62
N ASN A 1142 42.55 6.86 0.38
CA ASN A 1142 43.45 7.17 -0.72
C ASN A 1142 43.13 8.52 -1.36
N ILE A 1143 44.16 9.28 -1.68
CA ILE A 1143 44.07 10.37 -2.66
C ILE A 1143 44.26 9.75 -4.04
N GLN A 1144 43.28 9.95 -4.92
CA GLN A 1144 43.25 9.46 -6.29
C GLN A 1144 43.33 10.62 -7.28
N ILE A 1145 43.85 10.33 -8.48
CA ILE A 1145 43.81 11.21 -9.65
C ILE A 1145 42.83 10.61 -10.65
N GLU A 1146 41.88 11.42 -11.10
CA GLU A 1146 40.98 11.07 -12.19
C GLU A 1146 41.71 11.16 -13.54
N GLU A 1147 41.78 10.04 -14.26
CA GLU A 1147 42.37 9.97 -15.60
C GLU A 1147 41.37 10.50 -16.62
N LYS A 1148 41.77 11.47 -17.45
CA LYS A 1148 40.88 12.16 -18.40
C LYS A 1148 40.58 11.34 -19.65
#